data_AF-F4MQ24-F1
#
_entry.id   AF-F4MQ24-F1
#
_cell.length_a   1.000
_cell.length_b   1.000
_cell.length_c   1.000
_cell.angle_alpha   90.00
_cell.angle_beta   90.00
_cell.angle_gamma   90.00
#
_symmetry.space_group_name_H-M   'P 1'
#
loop_
_entity.id
_entity.type
_entity.pdbx_description
1 polymer ?
#
loop_
_entity_poly.entity_id
_entity_poly.type
_entity_poly.pdbx_seq_one_letter_code
_entity_poly.pdbx_strand_id
1 'polypeptide(L)'
;MKKLLTILGSMCLSVGAMVTAIACSTKNEKFDKPSISDELAQKIISGLKLSDDFNFTTGERFSKLDYKTLVLDMINETISKNKYTDNLNNLSKKFGLNIEKTKEQGDKKASEVLNNLSTIKMFTEYTSKRAIEEYSDSVDLSYSENYPLNPYNLEQKNGKRDNAVYAIYYKSNGSSSSGSSSNGGGLTTWLRWQTTGEFDTLDNKIPSSPQLPGINLLTESNKNNFRIAKLTSPEKQDYITKTASVDDSGKSTSNSEKVEWYKTSTTFETDGQGIMQYRFMYHFKTKIESKLFNDLLGHAYIDSNLFVDKNDNKSASNKKIVLNNVSKLISDIQSNYSQVERTISNVKMVWAFSLDQQKVSEVNSKIDEYVNPDGSLKSKDNQKSLKKVFEQIKNSGSVANESKQGTDSLLSISGFNGFVKNKDTSIESLSGDLKITEEAKKAVAKVNEPSLLTNNNRGFSSEISGNVDYVFVLPIYLNDLFSSNDMQINMQSSSNGGGSNGGPGANGQKFQLNVLQNTWINLSDKYSLEQRYFKNLEIKDITNNNNGDVLIAKKDGKWYVSLKNKGNKEINVTYTDGSKKIISLKKIEEKNKKSLDFTYKLSESGFNKQLFNSNLKNFNITYDINLKNYDNIKDKQNDAYIWNNDPKKSNDIQDLSAAKKQVLLDQLEAITAKNPDVQNAAKTELYSAYLYTDGIYYKSLFDEISKYIESEKPTLD
;
A
#
# COMPACT_ATOMS: atom_id res chain seq x y z
N MET A 1 9.91 -37.44 -15.81
CA MET A 1 8.66 -37.68 -15.05
C MET A 1 8.73 -38.83 -14.03
N LYS A 2 8.71 -40.13 -14.41
CA LYS A 2 8.65 -41.24 -13.41
C LYS A 2 9.83 -41.29 -12.43
N LYS A 3 11.07 -41.05 -12.86
CA LYS A 3 12.25 -41.02 -11.98
C LYS A 3 12.31 -39.79 -11.06
N LEU A 4 11.73 -38.66 -11.49
CA LEU A 4 11.63 -37.43 -10.69
C LEU A 4 10.58 -37.59 -9.57
N LEU A 5 9.44 -38.22 -9.90
CA LEU A 5 8.40 -38.61 -8.94
C LEU A 5 8.93 -39.59 -7.88
N THR A 6 9.86 -40.48 -8.24
CA THR A 6 10.51 -41.40 -7.28
C THR A 6 11.54 -40.69 -6.37
N ILE A 7 12.27 -39.69 -6.87
CA ILE A 7 13.22 -38.90 -6.08
C ILE A 7 12.48 -37.93 -5.12
N LEU A 8 11.40 -37.31 -5.60
CA LEU A 8 10.52 -36.45 -4.80
C LEU A 8 9.67 -37.25 -3.79
N GLY A 9 9.38 -38.53 -4.06
CA GLY A 9 8.71 -39.44 -3.12
C GLY A 9 9.57 -39.92 -1.94
N SER A 10 10.84 -39.48 -1.85
CA SER A 10 11.76 -39.81 -0.73
C SER A 10 12.07 -38.62 0.18
N MET A 11 11.30 -37.53 0.05
CA MET A 11 11.50 -36.25 0.75
C MET A 11 11.21 -36.33 2.26
N CYS A 12 12.18 -36.80 3.05
CA CYS A 12 12.24 -36.51 4.48
C CYS A 12 12.93 -35.15 4.67
N LEU A 13 12.18 -34.14 5.12
CA LEU A 13 12.77 -32.96 5.78
C LEU A 13 13.49 -33.46 7.04
N SER A 14 14.77 -33.14 7.20
CA SER A 14 15.55 -33.65 8.34
C SER A 14 15.09 -33.01 9.65
N VAL A 15 14.70 -33.85 10.60
CA VAL A 15 14.56 -33.49 12.02
C VAL A 15 15.95 -33.16 12.57
N GLY A 16 16.13 -31.97 13.15
CA GLY A 16 17.38 -31.63 13.82
C GLY A 16 17.66 -32.64 14.93
N ALA A 17 18.74 -33.39 14.81
CA ALA A 17 19.03 -34.50 15.70
C ALA A 17 19.28 -34.05 17.15
N MET A 18 18.49 -34.57 18.09
CA MET A 18 19.02 -35.06 19.36
C MET A 18 18.47 -36.46 19.60
N VAL A 19 19.36 -37.45 19.52
CA VAL A 19 19.07 -38.86 19.76
C VAL A 19 19.03 -39.10 21.27
N THR A 20 17.91 -39.61 21.80
CA THR A 20 17.86 -40.94 22.46
C THR A 20 16.42 -41.37 22.83
N ALA A 21 16.13 -42.61 22.41
CA ALA A 21 15.21 -43.62 22.95
C ALA A 21 13.69 -43.51 22.73
N ILE A 22 13.19 -44.58 22.08
CA ILE A 22 11.84 -44.85 21.58
C ILE A 22 10.92 -45.35 22.71
N ALA A 23 9.70 -44.81 22.77
CA ALA A 23 8.52 -45.55 23.17
C ALA A 23 7.31 -45.06 22.35
N CYS A 24 6.58 -46.01 21.78
CA CYS A 24 5.46 -45.84 20.86
C CYS A 24 4.41 -44.82 21.36
N SER A 25 4.26 -43.71 20.64
CA SER A 25 2.98 -43.01 20.51
C SER A 25 2.96 -42.30 19.16
N THR A 26 1.89 -42.50 18.39
CA THR A 26 1.56 -41.71 17.21
C THR A 26 1.33 -40.26 17.63
N LYS A 27 2.40 -39.47 17.73
CA LYS A 27 2.36 -38.02 17.79
C LYS A 27 2.94 -37.51 16.48
N ASN A 28 2.12 -36.78 15.73
CA ASN A 28 2.54 -35.98 14.59
C ASN A 28 3.65 -35.04 15.05
N GLU A 29 4.92 -35.38 14.80
CA GLU A 29 6.05 -34.52 15.11
C GLU A 29 5.97 -33.28 14.20
N LYS A 30 5.70 -32.14 14.82
CA LYS A 30 5.73 -30.82 14.16
C LYS A 30 7.18 -30.52 13.77
N PHE A 31 7.41 -29.95 12.59
CA PHE A 31 8.74 -29.51 12.17
C PHE A 31 9.21 -28.35 13.06
N ASP A 32 10.27 -28.55 13.86
CA ASP A 32 10.82 -27.49 14.72
C ASP A 32 11.49 -26.37 13.92
N LYS A 33 12.14 -26.68 12.77
CA LYS A 33 12.67 -25.73 11.78
C LYS A 33 12.77 -26.39 10.40
N PRO A 34 11.87 -26.13 9.44
CA PRO A 34 12.01 -26.69 8.10
C PRO A 34 13.25 -26.11 7.41
N SER A 35 14.13 -26.98 6.92
CA SER A 35 15.28 -26.63 6.08
C SER A 35 15.45 -27.64 4.95
N ILE A 36 15.90 -27.17 3.79
CA ILE A 36 16.25 -28.04 2.66
C ILE A 36 17.74 -28.38 2.78
N SER A 37 18.10 -29.66 2.74
CA SER A 37 19.50 -30.06 2.70
C SER A 37 20.11 -29.76 1.32
N ASP A 38 21.40 -29.46 1.29
CA ASP A 38 22.11 -29.14 0.05
C ASP A 38 22.06 -30.31 -0.94
N GLU A 39 22.06 -31.54 -0.42
CA GLU A 39 21.87 -32.78 -1.20
C GLU A 39 20.48 -32.84 -1.86
N LEU A 40 19.42 -32.42 -1.15
CA LEU A 40 18.06 -32.39 -1.68
C LEU A 40 17.91 -31.33 -2.78
N ALA A 41 18.47 -30.13 -2.56
CA ALA A 41 18.53 -29.08 -3.58
C ALA A 41 19.24 -29.59 -4.85
N GLN A 42 20.39 -30.25 -4.69
CA GLN A 42 21.13 -30.84 -5.81
C GLN A 42 20.36 -31.96 -6.54
N LYS A 43 19.59 -32.79 -5.82
CA LYS A 43 18.73 -33.82 -6.43
C LYS A 43 17.58 -33.22 -7.26
N ILE A 44 16.95 -32.14 -6.79
CA ILE A 44 15.91 -31.41 -7.55
C ILE A 44 16.52 -30.84 -8.84
N ILE A 45 17.68 -30.18 -8.74
CA ILE A 45 18.40 -29.62 -9.90
C ILE A 45 18.89 -30.70 -10.86
N SER A 46 19.40 -31.83 -10.35
CA SER A 46 19.82 -32.94 -11.20
C SER A 46 18.63 -33.56 -11.94
N GLY A 47 17.47 -33.60 -11.28
CA GLY A 47 16.20 -33.98 -11.90
C GLY A 47 15.75 -33.05 -13.03
N LEU A 48 15.93 -31.73 -12.86
CA LEU A 48 15.65 -30.70 -13.87
C LEU A 48 16.66 -30.74 -15.03
N LYS A 49 17.94 -31.01 -14.76
CA LYS A 49 18.99 -31.23 -15.78
C LYS A 49 18.73 -32.43 -16.69
N LEU A 50 17.89 -33.37 -16.26
CA LEU A 50 17.57 -34.61 -16.96
C LEU A 50 16.20 -34.55 -17.67
N SER A 51 15.50 -33.42 -17.67
CA SER A 51 14.29 -33.23 -18.48
C SER A 51 14.65 -32.57 -19.81
N ASP A 52 14.20 -33.18 -20.91
CA ASP A 52 14.44 -32.70 -22.28
C ASP A 52 13.77 -31.34 -22.58
N ASP A 53 12.82 -30.94 -21.73
CA ASP A 53 12.09 -29.67 -21.81
C ASP A 53 12.84 -28.49 -21.17
N PHE A 54 14.09 -28.68 -20.73
CA PHE A 54 14.82 -27.71 -19.90
C PHE A 54 16.25 -27.44 -20.42
N ASN A 55 16.54 -26.17 -20.77
CA ASN A 55 17.83 -25.78 -21.34
C ASN A 55 18.50 -24.66 -20.52
N PHE A 56 19.65 -24.97 -19.90
CA PHE A 56 20.53 -23.95 -19.32
C PHE A 56 21.27 -23.18 -20.41
N THR A 57 21.31 -21.86 -20.31
CA THR A 57 22.22 -21.05 -21.13
C THR A 57 23.66 -21.24 -20.65
N THR A 58 24.63 -21.10 -21.56
CA THR A 58 26.05 -21.40 -21.29
C THR A 58 26.64 -20.55 -20.15
N GLY A 59 26.07 -19.38 -19.86
CA GLY A 59 26.47 -18.51 -18.74
C GLY A 59 26.04 -19.00 -17.36
N GLU A 60 24.92 -19.73 -17.27
CA GLU A 60 24.39 -20.31 -16.02
C GLU A 60 25.14 -21.56 -15.58
N ARG A 61 25.90 -22.19 -16.50
CA ARG A 61 26.81 -23.29 -16.18
C ARG A 61 28.00 -22.85 -15.31
N PHE A 62 28.28 -21.55 -15.25
CA PHE A 62 29.41 -20.97 -14.52
C PHE A 62 29.02 -20.09 -13.33
N SER A 63 27.73 -19.71 -13.19
CA SER A 63 27.28 -18.95 -12.02
C SER A 63 26.98 -19.91 -10.85
N LYS A 64 27.58 -19.62 -9.68
CA LYS A 64 27.22 -20.25 -8.40
C LYS A 64 25.83 -19.76 -7.96
N LEU A 65 24.78 -20.20 -8.65
CA LEU A 65 23.41 -19.95 -8.20
C LEU A 65 23.18 -20.65 -6.86
N ASP A 66 22.69 -19.92 -5.87
CA ASP A 66 22.28 -20.49 -4.58
C ASP A 66 20.91 -21.17 -4.74
N TYR A 67 20.93 -22.36 -5.31
CA TYR A 67 19.73 -23.13 -5.62
C TYR A 67 18.88 -23.45 -4.38
N LYS A 68 19.50 -23.55 -3.20
CA LYS A 68 18.77 -23.78 -1.95
C LYS A 68 17.88 -22.60 -1.63
N THR A 69 18.43 -21.39 -1.69
CA THR A 69 17.68 -20.16 -1.49
C THR A 69 16.58 -20.01 -2.53
N LEU A 70 16.88 -20.26 -3.81
CA LEU A 70 15.88 -20.23 -4.89
C LEU A 70 14.67 -21.15 -4.62
N VAL A 71 14.92 -22.41 -4.25
CA VAL A 71 13.84 -23.37 -3.99
C VAL A 71 13.03 -22.96 -2.75
N LEU A 72 13.68 -22.45 -1.70
CA LEU A 72 12.99 -21.96 -0.50
C LEU A 72 12.09 -20.75 -0.80
N ASP A 73 12.59 -19.81 -1.60
CA ASP A 73 11.88 -18.62 -2.03
C ASP A 73 10.60 -18.99 -2.79
N MET A 74 10.68 -19.97 -3.69
CA MET A 74 9.53 -20.47 -4.44
C MET A 74 8.50 -21.22 -3.57
N ILE A 75 8.96 -22.01 -2.59
CA ILE A 75 8.08 -22.66 -1.63
C ILE A 75 7.33 -21.61 -0.82
N ASN A 76 8.05 -20.58 -0.34
CA ASN A 76 7.46 -19.48 0.40
C ASN A 76 6.42 -18.73 -0.43
N GLU A 77 6.75 -18.40 -1.69
CA GLU A 77 5.83 -17.73 -2.60
C GLU A 77 4.55 -18.57 -2.81
N THR A 78 4.71 -19.86 -3.13
CA THR A 78 3.61 -20.79 -3.40
C THR A 78 2.70 -20.97 -2.19
N ILE A 79 3.28 -21.17 -1.01
CA ILE A 79 2.53 -21.29 0.25
C ILE A 79 1.75 -20.00 0.53
N SER A 80 2.38 -18.84 0.32
CA SER A 80 1.74 -17.54 0.55
C SER A 80 0.54 -17.34 -0.38
N LYS A 81 0.69 -17.61 -1.68
CA LYS A 81 -0.39 -17.57 -2.68
C LYS A 81 -1.57 -18.46 -2.27
N ASN A 82 -1.31 -19.72 -1.94
CA ASN A 82 -2.33 -20.65 -1.48
C ASN A 82 -3.02 -20.17 -0.19
N LYS A 83 -2.26 -19.58 0.74
CA LYS A 83 -2.80 -19.07 1.99
C LYS A 83 -3.76 -17.89 1.76
N TYR A 84 -3.42 -16.97 0.86
CA TYR A 84 -4.36 -15.89 0.48
C TYR A 84 -5.61 -16.45 -0.19
N THR A 85 -5.47 -17.42 -1.10
CA THR A 85 -6.63 -18.11 -1.70
C THR A 85 -7.53 -18.75 -0.64
N ASP A 86 -6.96 -19.42 0.36
CA ASP A 86 -7.70 -20.03 1.45
C ASP A 86 -8.41 -18.98 2.32
N ASN A 87 -7.74 -17.86 2.62
CA ASN A 87 -8.34 -16.73 3.34
C ASN A 87 -9.56 -16.19 2.57
N LEU A 88 -9.44 -15.97 1.26
CA LEU A 88 -10.55 -15.51 0.41
C LEU A 88 -11.69 -16.55 0.35
N ASN A 89 -11.38 -17.84 0.23
CA ASN A 89 -12.38 -18.92 0.28
C ASN A 89 -13.12 -18.93 1.63
N ASN A 90 -12.41 -18.75 2.74
CA ASN A 90 -13.00 -18.70 4.07
C ASN A 90 -13.90 -17.47 4.24
N LEU A 91 -13.46 -16.30 3.79
CA LEU A 91 -14.25 -15.08 3.80
C LEU A 91 -15.53 -15.25 2.96
N SER A 92 -15.40 -15.80 1.76
CA SER A 92 -16.51 -16.10 0.85
C SER A 92 -17.58 -16.95 1.52
N LYS A 93 -17.18 -18.06 2.16
CA LYS A 93 -18.08 -18.95 2.90
C LYS A 93 -18.73 -18.28 4.12
N LYS A 94 -17.95 -17.57 4.93
CA LYS A 94 -18.42 -16.96 6.20
C LYS A 94 -19.38 -15.80 5.99
N PHE A 95 -19.19 -15.01 4.94
CA PHE A 95 -19.95 -13.78 4.69
C PHE A 95 -20.94 -13.88 3.52
N GLY A 96 -21.06 -15.08 2.91
CA GLY A 96 -21.97 -15.31 1.79
C GLY A 96 -21.61 -14.47 0.56
N LEU A 97 -20.32 -14.32 0.27
CA LEU A 97 -19.80 -13.54 -0.85
C LEU A 97 -19.63 -14.44 -2.08
N ASN A 98 -19.60 -13.84 -3.26
CA ASN A 98 -19.18 -14.53 -4.48
C ASN A 98 -17.84 -13.94 -4.94
N ILE A 99 -16.77 -14.56 -4.47
CA ILE A 99 -15.42 -14.21 -4.90
C ILE A 99 -15.06 -15.12 -6.07
N GLU A 100 -15.19 -14.60 -7.29
CA GLU A 100 -14.86 -15.35 -8.50
C GLU A 100 -13.33 -15.49 -8.65
N LYS A 101 -12.85 -16.62 -9.18
CA LYS A 101 -11.42 -16.88 -9.43
C LYS A 101 -10.53 -16.68 -8.19
N THR A 102 -10.90 -17.26 -7.05
CA THR A 102 -10.19 -17.09 -5.77
C THR A 102 -8.70 -17.44 -5.83
N LYS A 103 -8.30 -18.39 -6.67
CA LYS A 103 -6.88 -18.69 -6.93
C LYS A 103 -6.16 -17.49 -7.55
N GLU A 104 -6.65 -17.00 -8.70
CA GLU A 104 -6.09 -15.82 -9.37
C GLU A 104 -6.08 -14.58 -8.46
N GLN A 105 -7.10 -14.41 -7.62
CA GLN A 105 -7.12 -13.30 -6.66
C GLN A 105 -6.12 -13.47 -5.50
N GLY A 106 -5.87 -14.70 -5.04
CA GLY A 106 -4.82 -14.99 -4.07
C GLY A 106 -3.43 -14.72 -4.65
N ASP A 107 -3.21 -15.13 -5.89
CA ASP A 107 -1.99 -14.82 -6.64
C ASP A 107 -1.81 -13.30 -6.79
N LYS A 108 -2.87 -12.60 -7.18
CA LYS A 108 -2.89 -11.13 -7.28
C LYS A 108 -2.56 -10.44 -5.95
N LYS A 109 -3.11 -10.91 -4.84
CA LYS A 109 -2.80 -10.35 -3.50
C LYS A 109 -1.32 -10.56 -3.15
N ALA A 110 -0.75 -11.74 -3.44
CA ALA A 110 0.67 -11.98 -3.22
C ALA A 110 1.54 -11.03 -4.05
N SER A 111 1.23 -10.87 -5.34
CA SER A 111 1.95 -9.94 -6.23
C SER A 111 1.79 -8.48 -5.79
N GLU A 112 0.62 -8.07 -5.34
CA GLU A 112 0.38 -6.71 -4.80
C GLU A 112 1.22 -6.44 -3.57
N VAL A 113 1.30 -7.38 -2.62
CA VAL A 113 2.13 -7.26 -1.40
C VAL A 113 3.60 -7.14 -1.78
N LEU A 114 4.12 -8.05 -2.62
CA LEU A 114 5.50 -8.00 -3.09
C LEU A 114 5.82 -6.69 -3.82
N ASN A 115 4.93 -6.23 -4.69
CA ASN A 115 5.09 -5.00 -5.43
C ASN A 115 5.10 -3.78 -4.50
N ASN A 116 4.18 -3.72 -3.51
CA ASN A 116 4.10 -2.65 -2.53
C ASN A 116 5.41 -2.55 -1.75
N LEU A 117 5.86 -3.65 -1.14
CA LEU A 117 7.09 -3.69 -0.34
C LEU A 117 8.34 -3.36 -1.16
N SER A 118 8.44 -3.90 -2.38
CA SER A 118 9.55 -3.64 -3.29
C SER A 118 9.58 -2.17 -3.72
N THR A 119 8.42 -1.61 -4.05
CA THR A 119 8.28 -0.21 -4.47
C THR A 119 8.67 0.74 -3.36
N ILE A 120 8.21 0.50 -2.12
CA ILE A 120 8.59 1.33 -0.96
C ILE A 120 10.11 1.33 -0.80
N LYS A 121 10.72 0.14 -0.76
CA LYS A 121 12.15 -0.02 -0.55
C LYS A 121 12.95 0.68 -1.65
N MET A 122 12.62 0.40 -2.90
CA MET A 122 13.29 0.97 -4.05
C MET A 122 13.15 2.50 -4.09
N PHE A 123 11.95 3.01 -3.85
CA PHE A 123 11.68 4.44 -3.92
C PHE A 123 12.49 5.21 -2.89
N THR A 124 12.51 4.76 -1.64
CA THR A 124 13.32 5.39 -0.59
C THR A 124 14.83 5.28 -0.86
N GLU A 125 15.32 4.11 -1.28
CA GLU A 125 16.75 3.92 -1.61
C GLU A 125 17.20 4.79 -2.79
N TYR A 126 16.44 4.79 -3.88
CA TYR A 126 16.78 5.55 -5.08
C TYR A 126 16.70 7.06 -4.84
N THR A 127 15.64 7.55 -4.19
CA THR A 127 15.51 8.98 -3.88
C THR A 127 16.59 9.47 -2.92
N SER A 128 17.08 8.62 -2.01
CA SER A 128 18.24 8.94 -1.16
C SER A 128 19.52 9.13 -1.98
N LYS A 129 19.83 8.22 -2.92
CA LYS A 129 21.00 8.39 -3.81
C LYS A 129 20.88 9.63 -4.69
N ARG A 130 19.69 9.89 -5.23
CA ARG A 130 19.40 11.07 -6.07
C ARG A 130 19.41 12.38 -5.29
N ALA A 131 19.12 12.38 -3.99
CA ALA A 131 19.28 13.56 -3.15
C ALA A 131 20.76 13.98 -2.99
N ILE A 132 21.70 13.02 -3.13
CA ILE A 132 23.14 13.28 -3.06
C ILE A 132 23.68 13.69 -4.45
N GLU A 133 23.22 13.03 -5.51
CA GLU A 133 23.72 13.22 -6.88
C GLU A 133 22.58 13.43 -7.90
N GLU A 134 21.85 14.55 -7.79
CA GLU A 134 20.60 14.78 -8.54
C GLU A 134 20.74 14.74 -10.07
N TYR A 135 21.92 15.01 -10.66
CA TYR A 135 22.08 15.00 -12.12
C TYR A 135 23.11 13.99 -12.62
N SER A 136 23.54 13.08 -11.74
CA SER A 136 24.47 12.00 -12.06
C SER A 136 23.70 10.81 -12.62
N ASP A 137 23.99 10.43 -13.86
CA ASP A 137 23.44 9.22 -14.48
C ASP A 137 24.15 7.94 -13.98
N SER A 138 25.27 8.08 -13.26
CA SER A 138 25.91 6.96 -12.55
C SER A 138 24.99 6.31 -11.53
N VAL A 139 24.07 7.09 -10.92
CA VAL A 139 23.04 6.58 -10.03
C VAL A 139 22.15 5.59 -10.79
N ASP A 140 21.58 5.98 -11.93
CA ASP A 140 20.76 5.11 -12.79
C ASP A 140 21.55 3.88 -13.25
N LEU A 141 22.78 4.10 -13.75
CA LEU A 141 23.65 3.03 -14.24
C LEU A 141 23.97 1.99 -13.15
N SER A 142 24.02 2.39 -11.88
CA SER A 142 24.21 1.46 -10.75
C SER A 142 23.09 0.43 -10.58
N TYR A 143 21.91 0.68 -11.17
CA TYR A 143 20.75 -0.22 -11.19
C TYR A 143 20.63 -1.03 -12.48
N SER A 144 21.46 -0.75 -13.50
CA SER A 144 21.39 -1.47 -14.78
C SER A 144 21.87 -2.92 -14.65
N GLU A 145 22.98 -3.13 -13.94
CA GLU A 145 23.64 -4.45 -13.81
C GLU A 145 23.89 -5.16 -15.15
N ASN A 146 24.20 -4.38 -16.21
CA ASN A 146 24.31 -4.83 -17.60
C ASN A 146 22.97 -5.26 -18.27
N TYR A 147 21.84 -4.95 -17.65
CA TYR A 147 20.50 -5.07 -18.23
C TYR A 147 19.92 -3.70 -18.59
N PRO A 148 18.94 -3.64 -19.51
CA PRO A 148 18.30 -2.38 -19.89
C PRO A 148 17.64 -1.66 -18.70
N LEU A 149 17.79 -0.34 -18.64
CA LEU A 149 17.14 0.56 -17.68
C LEU A 149 15.72 0.98 -18.12
N ASN A 150 15.12 0.26 -19.05
CA ASN A 150 13.79 0.56 -19.55
C ASN A 150 12.96 -0.72 -19.53
N PRO A 151 11.63 -0.60 -19.51
CA PRO A 151 10.78 -1.76 -19.52
C PRO A 151 10.97 -2.52 -20.83
N TYR A 152 10.77 -3.83 -20.77
CA TYR A 152 10.79 -4.70 -21.94
C TYR A 152 9.66 -5.71 -21.80
N ASN A 153 9.20 -6.28 -22.91
CA ASN A 153 8.16 -7.30 -22.92
C ASN A 153 6.82 -6.85 -22.27
N LEU A 154 6.40 -5.59 -22.45
CA LEU A 154 5.16 -5.07 -21.83
C LEU A 154 3.88 -5.48 -22.56
N GLU A 155 3.96 -5.83 -23.85
CA GLU A 155 2.82 -6.31 -24.62
C GLU A 155 2.95 -7.81 -24.88
N GLN A 156 1.84 -8.53 -24.78
CA GLN A 156 1.74 -9.92 -25.20
C GLN A 156 0.81 -10.03 -26.42
N LYS A 157 1.30 -10.60 -27.51
CA LYS A 157 0.49 -10.95 -28.69
C LYS A 157 0.54 -12.45 -28.91
N ASN A 158 -0.63 -13.10 -28.92
CA ASN A 158 -0.78 -14.55 -29.12
C ASN A 158 0.09 -15.40 -28.16
N GLY A 159 0.16 -15.01 -26.88
CA GLY A 159 0.97 -15.70 -25.88
C GLY A 159 2.47 -15.42 -25.95
N LYS A 160 2.96 -14.71 -26.98
CA LYS A 160 4.36 -14.29 -27.10
C LYS A 160 4.52 -12.83 -26.66
N ARG A 161 5.50 -12.60 -25.80
CA ARG A 161 5.92 -11.27 -25.38
C ARG A 161 6.53 -10.52 -26.55
N ASP A 162 6.31 -9.20 -26.61
CA ASP A 162 6.83 -8.37 -27.67
C ASP A 162 8.32 -8.03 -27.45
N ASN A 163 9.04 -7.80 -28.55
CA ASN A 163 10.46 -7.43 -28.53
C ASN A 163 10.64 -5.93 -28.80
N ALA A 164 9.66 -5.11 -28.44
CA ALA A 164 9.72 -3.69 -28.71
C ALA A 164 10.72 -2.98 -27.80
N VAL A 165 11.30 -1.89 -28.31
CA VAL A 165 12.11 -0.98 -27.52
C VAL A 165 11.18 0.05 -26.88
N TYR A 166 11.11 0.02 -25.56
CA TYR A 166 10.34 1.00 -24.80
C TYR A 166 11.24 2.07 -24.21
N ALA A 167 10.64 3.24 -23.98
CA ALA A 167 11.28 4.35 -23.31
C ALA A 167 10.29 5.00 -22.34
N ILE A 168 10.80 5.44 -21.19
CA ILE A 168 10.04 6.21 -20.23
C ILE A 168 10.16 7.70 -20.55
N TYR A 169 9.06 8.43 -20.43
CA TYR A 169 8.99 9.87 -20.63
C TYR A 169 8.45 10.55 -19.37
N TYR A 170 8.92 11.77 -19.10
CA TYR A 170 8.49 12.60 -17.98
C TYR A 170 8.10 14.01 -18.42
N LYS A 171 7.15 14.64 -17.71
CA LYS A 171 6.71 16.01 -18.02
C LYS A 171 7.82 17.02 -17.77
N SER A 172 8.02 17.94 -18.72
CA SER A 172 8.92 19.09 -18.53
C SER A 172 8.27 20.15 -17.64
N ASN A 173 9.02 20.67 -16.65
CA ASN A 173 8.53 21.66 -15.68
C ASN A 173 8.17 23.04 -16.29
N GLY A 174 8.38 23.26 -17.59
CA GLY A 174 7.99 24.48 -18.30
C GLY A 174 6.52 24.59 -18.72
N SER A 175 5.69 23.56 -18.50
CA SER A 175 4.29 23.53 -18.98
C SER A 175 3.24 24.01 -17.96
N SER A 176 3.66 24.50 -16.79
CA SER A 176 2.76 25.14 -15.82
C SER A 176 2.88 26.66 -15.91
N SER A 177 2.22 27.25 -16.92
CA SER A 177 2.03 28.70 -16.95
C SER A 177 1.11 29.10 -15.80
N SER A 178 1.71 29.69 -14.77
CA SER A 178 1.06 30.63 -13.87
C SER A 178 0.51 31.81 -14.68
N GLY A 179 -0.81 32.00 -14.70
CA GLY A 179 -1.44 33.21 -15.21
C GLY A 179 -2.57 32.98 -16.19
N SER A 180 -3.76 33.42 -15.78
CA SER A 180 -5.02 33.54 -16.51
C SER A 180 -4.93 33.67 -18.04
N SER A 181 -5.59 32.76 -18.76
CA SER A 181 -6.28 33.05 -20.02
C SER A 181 -7.10 31.82 -20.45
N SER A 182 -8.42 31.94 -20.37
CA SER A 182 -9.36 31.08 -21.06
C SER A 182 -9.13 31.18 -22.58
N ASN A 183 -8.98 30.04 -23.24
CA ASN A 183 -8.84 29.82 -24.69
C ASN A 183 -7.41 29.89 -25.26
N GLY A 184 -6.62 28.84 -25.00
CA GLY A 184 -5.41 28.49 -25.74
C GLY A 184 -4.75 27.26 -25.13
N GLY A 185 -4.88 26.09 -25.76
CA GLY A 185 -4.32 24.84 -25.25
C GLY A 185 -2.79 24.85 -25.30
N GLY A 186 -2.14 25.08 -24.16
CA GLY A 186 -0.69 24.92 -24.04
C GLY A 186 -0.30 23.45 -24.26
N LEU A 187 0.64 23.21 -25.16
CA LEU A 187 1.16 21.88 -25.46
C LEU A 187 2.06 21.39 -24.32
N THR A 188 1.68 20.31 -23.64
CA THR A 188 2.55 19.63 -22.67
C THR A 188 3.73 19.01 -23.40
N THR A 189 4.95 19.24 -22.91
CA THR A 189 6.17 18.62 -23.46
C THR A 189 6.65 17.48 -22.54
N TRP A 190 6.96 16.34 -23.15
CA TRP A 190 7.43 15.12 -22.51
C TRP A 190 8.87 14.81 -22.93
N LEU A 191 9.75 14.64 -21.96
CA LEU A 191 11.18 14.38 -22.14
C LEU A 191 11.46 12.90 -21.87
N ARG A 192 12.21 12.24 -22.76
CA ARG A 192 12.67 10.85 -22.56
C ARG A 192 13.64 10.77 -21.39
N TRP A 193 13.39 9.89 -20.42
CA TRP A 193 14.34 9.57 -19.37
C TRP A 193 15.44 8.66 -19.94
N GLN A 194 16.68 9.16 -20.00
CA GLN A 194 17.83 8.42 -20.53
C GLN A 194 19.15 8.76 -19.82
N THR A 195 20.03 7.78 -19.69
CA THR A 195 21.45 7.98 -19.32
C THR A 195 22.29 8.34 -20.55
N THR A 196 23.57 8.65 -20.38
CA THR A 196 24.47 8.90 -21.50
C THR A 196 24.49 7.71 -22.47
N GLY A 197 24.18 7.98 -23.74
CA GLY A 197 24.24 6.99 -24.82
C GLY A 197 23.23 5.84 -24.74
N GLU A 198 22.24 5.88 -23.85
CA GLU A 198 21.35 4.73 -23.57
C GLU A 198 20.58 4.21 -24.80
N PHE A 199 20.16 5.12 -25.68
CA PHE A 199 19.38 4.82 -26.88
C PHE A 199 20.16 4.98 -28.18
N ASP A 200 21.45 5.27 -28.10
CA ASP A 200 22.24 5.56 -29.28
C ASP A 200 22.47 4.30 -30.11
N THR A 201 22.46 4.46 -31.42
CA THR A 201 22.84 3.40 -32.34
C THR A 201 24.36 3.20 -32.32
N LEU A 202 24.82 2.00 -32.68
CA LEU A 202 26.25 1.67 -32.70
C LEU A 202 27.09 2.58 -33.61
N ASP A 203 26.45 3.19 -34.62
CA ASP A 203 27.09 4.10 -35.57
C ASP A 203 27.22 5.55 -35.04
N ASN A 204 26.64 5.85 -33.86
CA ASN A 204 26.69 7.17 -33.28
C ASN A 204 28.07 7.46 -32.66
N LYS A 205 28.74 8.49 -33.15
CA LYS A 205 30.11 8.85 -32.70
C LYS A 205 30.13 9.69 -31.42
N ILE A 206 29.03 10.39 -31.11
CA ILE A 206 28.95 11.31 -29.97
C ILE A 206 27.79 10.84 -29.10
N PRO A 207 28.06 10.26 -27.91
CA PRO A 207 27.02 9.81 -27.01
C PRO A 207 26.01 10.92 -26.68
N SER A 208 24.73 10.61 -26.74
CA SER A 208 23.68 11.52 -26.31
C SER A 208 23.83 11.85 -24.82
N SER A 209 23.55 13.11 -24.47
CA SER A 209 23.63 13.57 -23.08
C SER A 209 22.53 12.93 -22.22
N PRO A 210 22.77 12.77 -20.90
CA PRO A 210 21.76 12.23 -20.02
C PRO A 210 20.61 13.24 -19.88
N GLN A 211 19.39 12.72 -19.77
CA GLN A 211 18.18 13.49 -19.57
C GLN A 211 17.38 12.80 -18.45
N LEU A 212 17.50 13.33 -17.24
CA LEU A 212 17.01 12.71 -16.01
C LEU A 212 15.90 13.58 -15.39
N PRO A 213 14.84 12.98 -14.82
CA PRO A 213 13.86 13.73 -14.04
C PRO A 213 14.50 14.28 -12.76
N GLY A 214 14.17 15.54 -12.44
CA GLY A 214 14.56 16.16 -11.17
C GLY A 214 13.88 15.48 -9.97
N ILE A 215 14.48 15.60 -8.78
CA ILE A 215 13.99 14.90 -7.58
C ILE A 215 12.58 15.34 -7.18
N ASN A 216 12.25 16.62 -7.39
CA ASN A 216 10.91 17.14 -7.13
C ASN A 216 9.86 16.42 -7.98
N LEU A 217 10.13 16.19 -9.27
CA LEU A 217 9.18 15.51 -10.17
C LEU A 217 8.93 14.05 -9.76
N LEU A 218 9.97 13.36 -9.28
CA LEU A 218 9.89 11.98 -8.79
C LEU A 218 9.09 11.86 -7.49
N THR A 219 9.15 12.90 -6.64
CA THR A 219 8.56 12.89 -5.30
C THR A 219 7.17 13.53 -5.25
N GLU A 220 6.68 14.07 -6.36
CA GLU A 220 5.33 14.59 -6.49
C GLU A 220 4.27 13.47 -6.47
N SER A 221 3.74 13.18 -5.28
CA SER A 221 2.65 12.23 -5.05
C SER A 221 1.41 12.51 -5.90
N ASN A 222 0.83 11.46 -6.49
CA ASN A 222 -0.45 11.51 -7.22
C ASN A 222 -0.46 12.46 -8.43
N LYS A 223 0.71 12.74 -9.01
CA LYS A 223 0.84 13.49 -10.26
C LYS A 223 1.20 12.53 -11.39
N ASN A 224 0.38 12.52 -12.43
CA ASN A 224 0.61 11.77 -13.66
C ASN A 224 1.74 12.42 -14.47
N ASN A 225 2.97 12.31 -13.97
CA ASN A 225 4.15 12.98 -14.51
C ASN A 225 4.98 12.08 -15.43
N PHE A 226 4.66 10.78 -15.50
CA PHE A 226 5.42 9.80 -16.25
C PHE A 226 4.53 8.98 -17.20
N ARG A 227 5.08 8.65 -18.38
CA ARG A 227 4.48 7.79 -19.41
C ARG A 227 5.50 6.78 -19.93
N ILE A 228 5.01 5.72 -20.55
CA ILE A 228 5.83 4.74 -21.28
C ILE A 228 5.46 4.85 -22.76
N ALA A 229 6.45 4.84 -23.64
CA ALA A 229 6.25 4.82 -25.08
C ALA A 229 7.03 3.69 -25.75
N LYS A 230 6.47 3.17 -26.83
CA LYS A 230 7.08 2.25 -27.76
C LYS A 230 7.77 3.05 -28.87
N LEU A 231 9.05 2.80 -29.06
CA LEU A 231 9.85 3.40 -30.13
C LEU A 231 9.61 2.64 -31.43
N THR A 232 9.19 3.35 -32.47
CA THR A 232 8.76 2.76 -33.76
C THR A 232 9.90 2.59 -34.78
N SER A 233 11.02 3.29 -34.60
CA SER A 233 12.24 3.12 -35.40
C SER A 233 13.51 3.30 -34.55
N PRO A 234 13.69 2.49 -33.48
CA PRO A 234 14.81 2.62 -32.55
C PRO A 234 16.18 2.42 -33.21
N GLU A 235 16.23 1.79 -34.39
CA GLU A 235 17.45 1.57 -35.16
C GLU A 235 17.98 2.81 -35.89
N LYS A 236 17.25 3.94 -35.89
CA LYS A 236 17.65 5.18 -36.59
C LYS A 236 18.03 6.26 -35.58
N GLN A 237 19.30 6.69 -35.58
CA GLN A 237 19.78 7.73 -34.65
C GLN A 237 19.02 9.06 -34.79
N ASP A 238 18.64 9.44 -36.00
CA ASP A 238 17.85 10.66 -36.26
C ASP A 238 16.46 10.58 -35.61
N TYR A 239 15.80 9.41 -35.69
CA TYR A 239 14.55 9.14 -34.98
C TYR A 239 14.73 9.22 -33.46
N ILE A 240 15.76 8.55 -32.93
CA ILE A 240 16.09 8.56 -31.49
C ILE A 240 16.28 9.99 -30.99
N THR A 241 17.03 10.80 -31.73
CA THR A 241 17.31 12.19 -31.37
C THR A 241 16.03 13.04 -31.40
N LYS A 242 15.23 12.92 -32.47
CA LYS A 242 13.99 13.70 -32.66
C LYS A 242 12.89 13.35 -31.67
N THR A 243 12.87 12.11 -31.18
CA THR A 243 11.88 11.62 -30.22
C THR A 243 12.34 11.73 -28.76
N ALA A 244 13.50 12.34 -28.47
CA ALA A 244 13.92 12.62 -27.10
C ALA A 244 12.99 13.62 -26.36
N SER A 245 12.21 14.40 -27.13
CA SER A 245 11.18 15.31 -26.65
C SER A 245 9.94 15.21 -27.54
N VAL A 246 8.76 14.99 -26.96
CA VAL A 246 7.49 14.81 -27.68
C VAL A 246 6.33 15.55 -27.01
N ASP A 247 5.25 15.79 -27.76
CA ASP A 247 4.01 16.35 -27.25
C ASP A 247 3.06 15.27 -26.68
N ASP A 248 1.87 15.68 -26.22
CA ASP A 248 0.86 14.75 -25.71
C ASP A 248 0.39 13.70 -26.73
N SER A 249 0.52 13.97 -28.03
CA SER A 249 0.20 13.03 -29.10
C SER A 249 1.35 12.07 -29.44
N GLY A 250 2.50 12.23 -28.77
CA GLY A 250 3.72 11.47 -28.99
C GLY A 250 4.51 11.97 -30.20
N LYS A 251 4.18 13.13 -30.77
CA LYS A 251 4.89 13.71 -31.91
C LYS A 251 6.06 14.56 -31.44
N SER A 252 7.17 14.51 -32.18
CA SER A 252 8.29 15.42 -31.97
C SER A 252 7.82 16.87 -32.19
N THR A 253 8.28 17.79 -31.34
CA THR A 253 7.94 19.23 -31.43
C THR A 253 8.45 19.92 -32.70
N SER A 254 9.32 19.26 -33.46
CA SER A 254 9.99 19.83 -34.64
C SER A 254 9.71 19.09 -35.95
N ASN A 255 9.08 17.90 -35.94
CA ASN A 255 9.02 17.00 -37.10
C ASN A 255 7.80 16.05 -37.08
N SER A 256 7.60 15.27 -38.16
CA SER A 256 6.53 14.27 -38.29
C SER A 256 6.76 12.96 -37.53
N GLU A 257 7.95 12.76 -36.95
CA GLU A 257 8.28 11.55 -36.20
C GLU A 257 7.46 11.45 -34.91
N LYS A 258 7.08 10.22 -34.55
CA LYS A 258 6.25 9.96 -33.37
C LYS A 258 6.62 8.67 -32.65
N VAL A 259 6.36 8.68 -31.36
CA VAL A 259 6.32 7.47 -30.53
C VAL A 259 4.89 6.96 -30.39
N GLU A 260 4.74 5.70 -30.03
CA GLU A 260 3.43 5.13 -29.68
C GLU A 260 3.31 5.02 -28.16
N TRP A 261 2.41 5.79 -27.55
CA TRP A 261 2.17 5.68 -26.12
C TRP A 261 1.67 4.29 -25.74
N TYR A 262 2.29 3.69 -24.72
CA TYR A 262 1.84 2.43 -24.13
C TYR A 262 0.45 2.60 -23.52
N LYS A 263 -0.42 1.61 -23.75
CA LYS A 263 -1.81 1.64 -23.32
C LYS A 263 -2.15 0.39 -22.52
N THR A 264 -2.89 0.59 -21.44
CA THR A 264 -3.62 -0.48 -20.78
C THR A 264 -5.06 -0.44 -21.31
N SER A 265 -5.95 0.30 -20.66
CA SER A 265 -7.27 0.71 -21.18
C SER A 265 -7.27 2.11 -21.78
N THR A 266 -6.40 2.97 -21.25
CA THR A 266 -6.07 4.31 -21.75
C THR A 266 -4.55 4.44 -21.85
N THR A 267 -4.04 5.60 -22.29
CA THR A 267 -2.63 5.92 -22.16
C THR A 267 -2.19 5.71 -20.71
N PHE A 268 -1.13 4.91 -20.52
CA PHE A 268 -0.57 4.65 -19.21
C PHE A 268 0.10 5.92 -18.68
N GLU A 269 -0.32 6.37 -17.50
CA GLU A 269 0.30 7.46 -16.78
C GLU A 269 0.45 7.11 -15.30
N THR A 270 1.54 7.55 -14.70
CA THR A 270 1.81 7.28 -13.29
C THR A 270 2.71 8.37 -12.68
N ASP A 271 2.94 8.28 -11.37
CA ASP A 271 3.86 9.14 -10.62
C ASP A 271 5.27 8.54 -10.54
N GLY A 272 6.19 9.26 -9.88
CA GLY A 272 7.57 8.82 -9.77
C GLY A 272 7.74 7.51 -8.98
N GLN A 273 6.84 7.20 -8.06
CA GLN A 273 6.86 5.94 -7.34
C GLN A 273 6.42 4.78 -8.25
N GLY A 274 5.33 4.95 -8.99
CA GLY A 274 4.80 3.92 -9.86
C GLY A 274 5.68 3.61 -11.07
N ILE A 275 6.40 4.60 -11.61
CA ILE A 275 7.25 4.42 -12.80
C ILE A 275 8.55 3.66 -12.51
N MET A 276 9.03 3.65 -11.26
CA MET A 276 10.33 3.07 -10.90
C MET A 276 10.45 1.58 -11.22
N GLN A 277 9.40 0.81 -10.94
CA GLN A 277 9.36 -0.63 -11.26
C GLN A 277 9.54 -0.90 -12.76
N TYR A 278 9.19 0.07 -13.63
CA TYR A 278 9.36 -0.03 -15.07
C TYR A 278 10.76 0.42 -15.51
N ARG A 279 11.30 1.50 -14.92
CA ARG A 279 12.65 1.99 -15.22
C ARG A 279 13.67 0.93 -14.84
N PHE A 280 13.66 0.46 -13.60
CA PHE A 280 14.68 -0.47 -13.13
C PHE A 280 14.15 -1.89 -13.00
N MET A 281 13.39 -2.33 -14.00
CA MET A 281 12.60 -3.58 -13.96
C MET A 281 13.43 -4.81 -13.57
N TYR A 282 14.63 -4.97 -14.15
CA TYR A 282 15.52 -6.07 -13.81
C TYR A 282 15.94 -6.04 -12.34
N HIS A 283 16.42 -4.90 -11.85
CA HIS A 283 16.86 -4.75 -10.47
C HIS A 283 15.69 -4.90 -9.48
N PHE A 284 14.53 -4.31 -9.81
CA PHE A 284 13.31 -4.43 -9.04
C PHE A 284 12.92 -5.90 -8.83
N LYS A 285 12.84 -6.69 -9.90
CA LYS A 285 12.46 -8.11 -9.81
C LYS A 285 13.53 -8.98 -9.16
N THR A 286 14.80 -8.81 -9.54
CA THR A 286 15.84 -9.79 -9.21
C THR A 286 16.64 -9.46 -7.95
N LYS A 287 16.64 -8.20 -7.48
CA LYS A 287 17.40 -7.78 -6.29
C LYS A 287 16.56 -7.30 -5.13
N ILE A 288 15.36 -6.80 -5.42
CA ILE A 288 14.45 -6.28 -4.42
C ILE A 288 13.37 -7.33 -4.15
N GLU A 289 12.49 -7.58 -5.12
CA GLU A 289 11.32 -8.45 -4.98
C GLU A 289 11.71 -9.89 -4.59
N SER A 290 12.72 -10.45 -5.27
CA SER A 290 13.21 -11.81 -5.01
C SER A 290 13.68 -12.05 -3.57
N LYS A 291 14.01 -11.00 -2.81
CA LYS A 291 14.47 -11.11 -1.42
C LYS A 291 13.34 -11.00 -0.41
N LEU A 292 12.11 -10.81 -0.86
CA LEU A 292 10.94 -10.56 -0.01
C LEU A 292 10.05 -11.80 0.17
N PHE A 293 10.39 -12.96 -0.37
CA PHE A 293 9.52 -14.15 -0.25
C PHE A 293 9.39 -14.65 1.20
N ASN A 294 10.44 -14.54 2.03
CA ASN A 294 10.30 -14.82 3.46
C ASN A 294 9.40 -13.78 4.17
N ASP A 295 9.49 -12.51 3.78
CA ASP A 295 8.63 -11.44 4.31
C ASP A 295 7.18 -11.69 3.87
N LEU A 296 6.95 -12.14 2.64
CA LEU A 296 5.65 -12.52 2.08
C LEU A 296 5.02 -13.69 2.85
N LEU A 297 5.80 -14.71 3.22
CA LEU A 297 5.31 -15.84 4.02
C LEU A 297 4.83 -15.36 5.41
N GLY A 298 5.66 -14.57 6.09
CA GLY A 298 5.30 -14.01 7.39
C GLY A 298 4.08 -13.08 7.30
N HIS A 299 4.00 -12.30 6.22
CA HIS A 299 2.84 -11.46 5.92
C HIS A 299 1.57 -12.30 5.72
N ALA A 300 1.59 -13.35 4.90
CA ALA A 300 0.44 -14.22 4.66
C ALA A 300 -0.04 -14.90 5.95
N TYR A 301 0.89 -15.24 6.85
CA TYR A 301 0.59 -15.72 8.19
C TYR A 301 -0.13 -14.67 9.04
N ILE A 302 0.40 -13.44 9.12
CA ILE A 302 -0.19 -12.34 9.89
C ILE A 302 -1.57 -11.97 9.35
N ASP A 303 -1.70 -11.75 8.04
CA ASP A 303 -2.96 -11.38 7.36
C ASP A 303 -4.06 -12.40 7.68
N SER A 304 -3.73 -13.70 7.62
CA SER A 304 -4.70 -14.76 7.90
C SER A 304 -5.23 -14.79 9.33
N ASN A 305 -4.49 -14.19 10.26
CA ASN A 305 -4.80 -14.12 11.68
C ASN A 305 -5.18 -12.69 12.12
N LEU A 306 -5.21 -11.71 11.21
CA LEU A 306 -5.46 -10.32 11.52
C LEU A 306 -6.93 -10.07 11.90
N PHE A 307 -7.85 -10.82 11.28
CA PHE A 307 -9.28 -10.63 11.46
C PHE A 307 -9.92 -11.87 12.10
N VAL A 308 -10.83 -11.63 13.05
CA VAL A 308 -11.72 -12.66 13.60
C VAL A 308 -13.16 -12.31 13.25
N ASP A 309 -13.93 -13.33 12.86
CA ASP A 309 -15.37 -13.20 12.75
C ASP A 309 -16.02 -13.41 14.11
N LYS A 310 -16.93 -12.50 14.48
CA LYS A 310 -17.76 -12.64 15.68
C LYS A 310 -19.21 -12.79 15.26
N ASN A 311 -19.94 -13.63 15.99
CA ASN A 311 -21.37 -13.78 15.76
C ASN A 311 -22.07 -12.44 15.96
N ASP A 312 -22.88 -12.05 15.00
CA ASP A 312 -23.72 -10.87 15.05
C ASP A 312 -25.01 -11.16 14.31
N ASN A 313 -25.98 -11.71 15.04
CA ASN A 313 -27.30 -12.10 14.55
C ASN A 313 -28.10 -10.95 13.90
N LYS A 314 -27.58 -9.72 13.93
CA LYS A 314 -28.23 -8.54 13.34
C LYS A 314 -27.70 -8.23 11.93
N SER A 315 -26.51 -8.72 11.57
CA SER A 315 -25.91 -8.48 10.25
C SER A 315 -26.46 -9.40 9.14
N ALA A 316 -26.21 -9.08 7.87
CA ALA A 316 -26.65 -9.89 6.73
C ALA A 316 -26.04 -11.30 6.80
N SER A 317 -24.75 -11.38 7.10
CA SER A 317 -23.97 -12.63 7.26
C SER A 317 -24.15 -13.31 8.63
N ASN A 318 -24.90 -12.72 9.56
CA ASN A 318 -24.87 -13.08 10.98
C ASN A 318 -23.46 -12.99 11.60
N LYS A 319 -22.55 -12.25 10.98
CA LYS A 319 -21.14 -12.11 11.37
C LYS A 319 -20.68 -10.67 11.22
N LYS A 320 -19.79 -10.23 12.11
CA LYS A 320 -19.03 -8.98 11.95
C LYS A 320 -17.53 -9.25 11.99
N ILE A 321 -16.79 -8.40 11.29
CA ILE A 321 -15.33 -8.48 11.19
C ILE A 321 -14.73 -7.63 12.30
N VAL A 322 -13.82 -8.23 13.08
CA VAL A 322 -13.15 -7.57 14.20
C VAL A 322 -11.66 -7.82 14.07
N LEU A 323 -10.85 -6.80 14.36
CA LEU A 323 -9.40 -6.98 14.48
C LEU A 323 -9.06 -7.93 15.63
N ASN A 324 -8.15 -8.86 15.36
CA ASN A 324 -7.73 -9.86 16.32
C ASN A 324 -6.77 -9.26 17.33
N ASN A 325 -7.26 -8.92 18.53
CA ASN A 325 -6.47 -8.29 19.59
C ASN A 325 -5.29 -9.14 20.11
N VAL A 326 -5.25 -10.44 19.80
CA VAL A 326 -4.09 -11.32 20.11
C VAL A 326 -3.09 -11.41 18.95
N SER A 327 -3.36 -10.75 17.82
CA SER A 327 -2.41 -10.71 16.70
C SER A 327 -1.13 -10.00 17.11
N LYS A 328 0.00 -10.59 16.75
CA LYS A 328 1.34 -10.03 17.01
C LYS A 328 1.50 -8.65 16.39
N LEU A 329 0.89 -8.41 15.22
CA LEU A 329 0.83 -7.09 14.59
C LEU A 329 0.29 -6.04 15.55
N ILE A 330 -0.84 -6.32 16.20
CA ILE A 330 -1.49 -5.33 17.08
C ILE A 330 -0.57 -4.97 18.24
N SER A 331 0.02 -5.96 18.91
CA SER A 331 0.94 -5.70 20.02
C SER A 331 2.24 -5.01 19.60
N ASP A 332 2.73 -5.29 18.38
CA ASP A 332 3.97 -4.68 17.88
C ASP A 332 3.75 -3.22 17.46
N ILE A 333 2.54 -2.87 16.99
CA ILE A 333 2.21 -1.49 16.59
C ILE A 333 1.66 -0.65 17.76
N GLN A 334 0.85 -1.23 18.66
CA GLN A 334 0.21 -0.46 19.74
C GLN A 334 0.05 -1.24 21.05
N SER A 335 0.13 -0.49 22.16
CA SER A 335 -0.19 -0.97 23.50
C SER A 335 -1.55 -0.42 23.97
N ASN A 336 -2.24 -1.14 24.85
CA ASN A 336 -3.57 -0.78 25.38
C ASN A 336 -4.65 -0.53 24.30
N TYR A 337 -4.55 -1.27 23.18
CA TYR A 337 -5.38 -1.09 21.99
C TYR A 337 -6.91 -1.07 22.25
N SER A 338 -7.40 -1.81 23.24
CA SER A 338 -8.83 -1.85 23.59
C SER A 338 -9.35 -0.58 24.28
N GLN A 339 -8.45 0.29 24.76
CA GLN A 339 -8.72 1.52 25.51
C GLN A 339 -8.28 2.74 24.70
N VAL A 340 -9.21 3.31 23.92
CA VAL A 340 -8.93 4.43 22.99
C VAL A 340 -8.20 5.61 23.64
N GLU A 341 -8.53 5.97 24.87
CA GLU A 341 -7.90 7.08 25.60
C GLU A 341 -6.46 6.76 26.04
N ARG A 342 -6.15 5.48 26.30
CA ARG A 342 -4.87 5.02 26.88
C ARG A 342 -3.97 4.31 25.87
N THR A 343 -4.41 4.19 24.63
CA THR A 343 -3.62 3.58 23.57
C THR A 343 -2.35 4.38 23.32
N ILE A 344 -1.24 3.67 23.14
CA ILE A 344 0.10 4.22 22.88
C ILE A 344 0.65 3.52 21.65
N SER A 345 1.23 4.29 20.74
CA SER A 345 1.92 3.76 19.57
C SER A 345 3.33 3.28 19.92
N ASN A 346 3.65 2.06 19.49
CA ASN A 346 4.97 1.46 19.65
C ASN A 346 5.87 1.70 18.41
N VAL A 347 5.28 2.15 17.29
CA VAL A 347 5.97 2.37 16.00
C VAL A 347 5.74 3.79 15.48
N LYS A 348 6.79 4.43 15.01
CA LYS A 348 6.76 5.82 14.53
C LYS A 348 7.42 5.92 13.17
N MET A 349 6.95 6.81 12.31
CA MET A 349 7.68 7.28 11.14
C MET A 349 8.47 8.54 11.52
N VAL A 350 9.71 8.64 11.05
CA VAL A 350 10.62 9.76 11.39
C VAL A 350 11.19 10.37 10.12
N TRP A 351 11.22 11.70 10.06
CA TRP A 351 11.93 12.45 9.02
C TRP A 351 12.85 13.50 9.64
N ALA A 352 13.96 13.78 8.97
CA ALA A 352 14.85 14.88 9.27
C ALA A 352 14.68 15.96 8.21
N PHE A 353 14.46 17.19 8.64
CA PHE A 353 14.55 18.38 7.81
C PHE A 353 15.85 19.08 8.17
N SER A 354 16.88 18.89 7.35
CA SER A 354 18.18 19.55 7.54
C SER A 354 18.13 20.93 6.88
N LEU A 355 18.39 21.98 7.65
CA LEU A 355 18.45 23.36 7.16
C LEU A 355 19.72 24.06 7.65
N ASP A 356 20.20 25.03 6.87
CA ASP A 356 21.26 25.94 7.29
C ASP A 356 20.89 26.60 8.63
N GLN A 357 21.82 26.59 9.60
CA GLN A 357 21.63 27.19 10.91
C GLN A 357 21.21 28.68 10.84
N GLN A 358 21.61 29.40 9.79
CA GLN A 358 21.22 30.80 9.56
C GLN A 358 19.73 30.97 9.23
N LYS A 359 19.07 29.90 8.76
CA LYS A 359 17.64 29.89 8.38
C LYS A 359 16.70 29.54 9.52
N VAL A 360 17.21 29.18 10.70
CA VAL A 360 16.42 28.77 11.87
C VAL A 360 15.36 29.81 12.26
N SER A 361 15.73 31.09 12.37
CA SER A 361 14.79 32.16 12.74
C SER A 361 13.67 32.33 11.72
N GLU A 362 14.00 32.22 10.42
CA GLU A 362 13.03 32.28 9.32
C GLU A 362 12.02 31.13 9.42
N VAL A 363 12.49 29.90 9.62
CA VAL A 363 11.65 28.70 9.76
C VAL A 363 10.77 28.78 10.99
N ASN A 364 11.32 29.15 12.15
CA ASN A 364 10.56 29.27 13.40
C ASN A 364 9.36 30.20 13.25
N SER A 365 9.55 31.39 12.66
CA SER A 365 8.46 32.34 12.45
C SER A 365 7.30 31.78 11.60
N LYS A 366 7.57 30.81 10.73
CA LYS A 366 6.59 30.18 9.84
C LYS A 366 5.85 29.03 10.49
N ILE A 367 6.51 28.29 11.37
CA ILE A 367 5.91 27.14 12.05
C ILE A 367 5.22 27.51 13.37
N ASP A 368 5.46 28.70 13.91
CA ASP A 368 4.90 29.16 15.19
C ASP A 368 3.36 29.12 15.20
N GLU A 369 2.67 29.28 14.08
CA GLU A 369 1.20 29.16 14.02
C GLU A 369 0.71 27.70 14.02
N TYR A 370 1.59 26.76 13.66
CA TYR A 370 1.26 25.35 13.46
C TYR A 370 1.75 24.42 14.56
N VAL A 371 2.76 24.83 15.32
CA VAL A 371 3.45 23.98 16.30
C VAL A 371 3.48 24.65 17.67
N ASN A 372 3.24 23.86 18.71
CA ASN A 372 3.36 24.29 20.10
C ASN A 372 4.83 24.26 20.55
N PRO A 373 5.20 24.96 21.64
CA PRO A 373 6.57 24.95 22.14
C PRO A 373 7.12 23.56 22.52
N ASP A 374 6.25 22.60 22.84
CA ASP A 374 6.60 21.21 23.12
C ASP A 374 6.78 20.35 21.85
N GLY A 375 6.58 20.92 20.67
CA GLY A 375 6.67 20.28 19.37
C GLY A 375 5.36 19.67 18.85
N SER A 376 4.29 19.63 19.66
CA SER A 376 2.99 19.10 19.24
C SER A 376 2.29 20.01 18.24
N LEU A 377 1.44 19.46 17.36
CA LEU A 377 0.72 20.27 16.37
C LEU A 377 -0.47 21.05 16.98
N LYS A 378 -0.56 22.34 16.64
CA LYS A 378 -1.67 23.24 17.00
C LYS A 378 -2.97 22.85 16.30
N SER A 379 -4.09 23.02 17.01
CA SER A 379 -5.36 22.34 16.70
C SER A 379 -6.49 23.26 16.20
N LYS A 380 -6.23 24.47 15.70
CA LYS A 380 -7.34 25.43 15.56
C LYS A 380 -8.43 25.05 14.55
N ASP A 381 -8.19 24.22 13.53
CA ASP A 381 -9.21 23.94 12.49
C ASP A 381 -9.18 22.53 11.89
N ASN A 382 -8.87 21.48 12.66
CA ASN A 382 -8.72 20.12 12.12
C ASN A 382 -7.66 20.00 10.99
N GLN A 383 -6.72 20.93 10.89
CA GLN A 383 -5.67 20.96 9.85
C GLN A 383 -4.36 20.26 10.24
N LYS A 384 -4.33 19.53 11.37
CA LYS A 384 -3.13 18.84 11.88
C LYS A 384 -2.59 17.83 10.86
N SER A 385 -1.53 18.21 10.17
CA SER A 385 -0.83 17.34 9.24
C SER A 385 0.63 17.75 9.24
N LEU A 386 1.52 16.81 9.54
CA LEU A 386 2.96 17.02 9.46
C LEU A 386 3.37 17.35 8.03
N LYS A 387 2.68 16.75 7.03
CA LYS A 387 2.89 17.12 5.63
C LYS A 387 2.63 18.59 5.38
N LYS A 388 1.53 19.15 5.91
CA LYS A 388 1.26 20.59 5.77
C LYS A 388 2.37 21.44 6.40
N VAL A 389 2.81 21.10 7.61
CA VAL A 389 3.92 21.82 8.26
C VAL A 389 5.20 21.76 7.41
N PHE A 390 5.53 20.57 6.90
CA PHE A 390 6.67 20.37 6.00
C PHE A 390 6.57 21.25 4.74
N GLU A 391 5.42 21.28 4.07
CA GLU A 391 5.21 22.12 2.90
C GLU A 391 5.25 23.62 3.22
N GLN A 392 4.82 24.06 4.41
CA GLN A 392 4.96 25.46 4.83
C GLN A 392 6.42 25.88 4.96
N ILE A 393 7.29 24.99 5.46
CA ILE A 393 8.73 25.25 5.51
C ILE A 393 9.30 25.33 4.08
N LYS A 394 8.92 24.40 3.19
CA LYS A 394 9.42 24.33 1.80
C LYS A 394 8.96 25.50 0.93
N ASN A 395 7.69 25.92 1.03
CA ASN A 395 7.10 27.00 0.21
C ASN A 395 7.67 28.40 0.52
N SER A 396 8.57 28.51 1.50
CA SER A 396 9.35 29.72 1.78
C SER A 396 10.18 30.23 0.60
N GLY A 397 10.39 29.41 -0.43
CA GLY A 397 11.23 29.71 -1.60
C GLY A 397 12.73 29.84 -1.28
N SER A 398 13.10 29.78 0.01
CA SER A 398 14.44 30.08 0.52
C SER A 398 15.03 28.97 1.39
N VAL A 399 14.25 27.93 1.70
CA VAL A 399 14.66 26.82 2.57
C VAL A 399 14.30 25.49 1.90
N ALA A 400 15.33 24.79 1.43
CA ALA A 400 15.21 23.40 0.97
C ALA A 400 15.53 22.46 2.14
N ASN A 401 14.96 21.25 2.10
CA ASN A 401 15.43 20.18 2.98
C ASN A 401 16.72 19.61 2.38
N GLU A 402 17.85 19.84 3.04
CA GLU A 402 19.16 19.37 2.59
C GLU A 402 19.48 17.94 3.06
N SER A 403 18.57 17.31 3.81
CA SER A 403 18.72 15.94 4.28
C SER A 403 19.03 14.98 3.12
N LYS A 404 20.02 14.11 3.35
CA LYS A 404 20.45 13.08 2.39
C LYS A 404 19.60 11.80 2.46
N GLN A 405 18.65 11.75 3.39
CA GLN A 405 17.74 10.62 3.52
C GLN A 405 16.63 10.70 2.46
N GLY A 406 16.18 9.54 2.00
CA GLY A 406 15.23 9.44 0.88
C GLY A 406 13.84 9.99 1.19
N THR A 407 12.91 9.78 0.26
CA THR A 407 11.52 10.18 0.40
C THR A 407 10.65 8.98 0.78
N ASP A 408 9.68 9.19 1.66
CA ASP A 408 8.70 8.16 1.98
C ASP A 408 7.64 8.02 0.88
N SER A 409 7.16 6.80 0.65
CA SER A 409 6.18 6.49 -0.40
C SER A 409 4.72 6.82 -0.03
N LEU A 410 4.44 7.14 1.24
CA LEU A 410 3.07 7.32 1.72
C LEU A 410 2.65 8.80 1.60
N LEU A 411 3.41 9.68 2.24
CA LEU A 411 3.19 11.12 2.34
C LEU A 411 4.03 11.90 1.33
N SER A 412 5.09 11.29 0.77
CA SER A 412 6.06 11.95 -0.11
C SER A 412 6.79 13.12 0.55
N ILE A 413 7.21 12.90 1.80
CA ILE A 413 8.05 13.81 2.56
C ILE A 413 9.50 13.32 2.46
N SER A 414 10.42 14.22 2.10
CA SER A 414 11.86 13.90 2.01
C SER A 414 12.53 13.88 3.39
N GLY A 415 13.72 13.31 3.45
CA GLY A 415 14.47 13.14 4.70
C GLY A 415 13.96 12.00 5.58
N PHE A 416 13.29 11.02 4.97
CA PHE A 416 12.70 9.87 5.65
C PHE A 416 13.77 8.96 6.25
N ASN A 417 13.79 8.90 7.57
CA ASN A 417 14.69 8.07 8.36
C ASN A 417 14.13 6.66 8.60
N GLY A 418 12.88 6.42 8.23
CA GLY A 418 12.23 5.12 8.29
C GLY A 418 11.22 4.97 9.43
N PHE A 419 10.68 3.76 9.54
CA PHE A 419 9.93 3.30 10.70
C PHE A 419 10.88 2.96 11.85
N VAL A 420 10.53 3.38 13.06
CA VAL A 420 11.31 3.16 14.28
C VAL A 420 10.40 2.66 15.39
N LYS A 421 10.96 1.99 16.38
CA LYS A 421 10.28 1.68 17.65
C LYS A 421 11.08 2.18 18.83
N ASN A 422 10.39 2.40 19.94
CA ASN A 422 11.03 2.73 21.21
C ASN A 422 11.89 1.55 21.70
N LYS A 423 13.09 1.87 22.18
CA LYS A 423 14.00 0.95 22.86
C LYS A 423 14.56 1.66 24.09
N ASP A 424 14.12 1.26 25.27
CA ASP A 424 14.43 1.91 26.54
C ASP A 424 14.12 3.42 26.48
N THR A 425 15.16 4.27 26.59
CA THR A 425 15.03 5.74 26.52
C THR A 425 15.32 6.31 25.13
N SER A 426 15.54 5.47 24.12
CA SER A 426 15.89 5.85 22.74
C SER A 426 14.96 5.15 21.74
N ILE A 427 15.33 5.16 20.47
CA ILE A 427 14.63 4.46 19.39
C ILE A 427 15.61 3.60 18.59
N GLU A 428 15.11 2.51 18.02
CA GLU A 428 15.84 1.70 17.04
C GLU A 428 15.07 1.62 15.72
N SER A 429 15.83 1.49 14.62
CA SER A 429 15.28 1.38 13.27
C SER A 429 14.59 0.03 13.06
N LEU A 430 13.39 0.07 12.49
CA LEU A 430 12.69 -1.08 11.92
C LEU A 430 12.85 -1.13 10.38
N SER A 431 13.23 -0.01 9.79
CA SER A 431 13.50 0.17 8.36
C SER A 431 14.26 1.48 8.16
N GLY A 432 15.06 1.61 7.12
CA GLY A 432 15.84 2.82 6.87
C GLY A 432 17.06 2.96 7.80
N ASP A 433 17.88 3.97 7.53
CA ASP A 433 19.22 4.08 8.12
C ASP A 433 19.25 4.79 9.49
N LEU A 434 18.16 5.44 9.91
CA LEU A 434 18.04 6.22 11.15
C LEU A 434 19.27 7.11 11.46
N LYS A 435 19.53 8.05 10.55
CA LYS A 435 20.63 9.01 10.54
C LYS A 435 20.23 10.33 11.22
N ILE A 436 19.91 10.24 12.50
CA ILE A 436 19.71 11.38 13.39
C ILE A 436 20.54 11.19 14.66
N THR A 437 20.84 12.28 15.36
CA THR A 437 21.66 12.27 16.59
C THR A 437 20.99 11.54 17.75
N GLU A 438 21.78 11.07 18.72
CA GLU A 438 21.26 10.37 19.91
C GLU A 438 20.35 11.27 20.76
N GLU A 439 20.64 12.58 20.81
CA GLU A 439 19.77 13.58 21.45
C GLU A 439 18.39 13.62 20.78
N ALA A 440 18.36 13.63 19.45
CA ALA A 440 17.13 13.57 18.68
C ALA A 440 16.40 12.23 18.91
N LYS A 441 17.10 11.09 18.89
CA LYS A 441 16.49 9.77 19.16
C LYS A 441 15.82 9.70 20.53
N LYS A 442 16.45 10.23 21.58
CA LYS A 442 15.88 10.32 22.93
C LYS A 442 14.64 11.22 22.98
N ALA A 443 14.62 12.30 22.20
CA ALA A 443 13.44 13.16 22.08
C ALA A 443 12.29 12.44 21.35
N VAL A 444 12.58 11.78 20.22
CA VAL A 444 11.61 10.99 19.45
C VAL A 444 10.97 9.90 20.31
N ALA A 445 11.74 9.22 21.16
CA ALA A 445 11.24 8.16 22.05
C ALA A 445 10.06 8.60 22.93
N LYS A 446 10.03 9.87 23.35
CA LYS A 446 9.02 10.44 24.27
C LYS A 446 7.72 10.87 23.59
N VAL A 447 7.72 10.97 22.25
CA VAL A 447 6.58 11.49 21.48
C VAL A 447 5.50 10.43 21.31
N ASN A 448 4.24 10.79 21.55
CA ASN A 448 3.06 9.93 21.33
C ASN A 448 2.00 10.57 20.43
N GLU A 449 2.20 11.80 19.98
CA GLU A 449 1.32 12.51 19.04
C GLU A 449 2.13 13.07 17.86
N PRO A 450 1.51 13.35 16.70
CA PRO A 450 2.21 13.98 15.57
C PRO A 450 2.93 15.26 16.02
N SER A 451 4.25 15.32 15.80
CA SER A 451 5.11 16.38 16.36
C SER A 451 6.24 16.81 15.43
N LEU A 452 6.65 18.07 15.54
CA LEU A 452 7.88 18.64 14.99
C LEU A 452 8.83 19.02 16.14
N LEU A 453 9.93 18.30 16.28
CA LEU A 453 10.91 18.52 17.33
C LEU A 453 11.98 19.51 16.85
N THR A 454 12.14 20.62 17.57
CA THR A 454 13.04 21.73 17.20
C THR A 454 14.16 22.00 18.20
N ASN A 455 14.27 21.21 19.28
CA ASN A 455 15.25 21.42 20.36
C ASN A 455 15.25 22.88 20.89
N ASN A 456 14.11 23.33 21.41
CA ASN A 456 13.90 24.72 21.84
C ASN A 456 14.19 25.74 20.72
N ASN A 457 13.70 25.47 19.51
CA ASN A 457 13.84 26.34 18.33
C ASN A 457 15.30 26.58 17.88
N ARG A 458 16.24 25.72 18.28
CA ARG A 458 17.66 25.76 17.89
C ARG A 458 18.04 24.72 16.84
N GLY A 459 17.21 23.70 16.68
CA GLY A 459 17.50 22.49 15.91
C GLY A 459 18.41 21.50 16.66
N PHE A 460 18.37 20.24 16.24
CA PHE A 460 19.33 19.23 16.65
C PHE A 460 20.58 19.32 15.77
N SER A 461 21.72 18.80 16.24
CA SER A 461 22.90 18.70 15.37
C SER A 461 22.61 17.80 14.17
N SER A 462 23.10 18.21 12.99
CA SER A 462 22.93 17.49 11.71
C SER A 462 24.19 16.73 11.30
N GLU A 463 24.04 15.70 10.47
CA GLU A 463 25.17 15.07 9.76
C GLU A 463 25.78 16.00 8.69
N ILE A 464 25.07 17.07 8.31
CA ILE A 464 25.52 18.04 7.33
C ILE A 464 26.17 19.22 8.06
N SER A 465 27.45 19.45 7.80
CA SER A 465 28.23 20.53 8.43
C SER A 465 27.60 21.90 8.14
N GLY A 466 27.34 22.69 9.18
CA GLY A 466 26.69 24.00 9.08
C GLY A 466 25.17 23.97 9.21
N ASN A 467 24.56 22.78 9.20
CA ASN A 467 23.12 22.61 9.29
C ASN A 467 22.67 22.14 10.67
N VAL A 468 21.38 22.33 10.93
CA VAL A 468 20.65 21.74 12.05
C VAL A 468 19.45 20.95 11.53
N ASP A 469 19.06 19.92 12.28
CA ASP A 469 17.93 19.07 11.94
C ASP A 469 16.70 19.43 12.75
N TYR A 470 15.58 19.60 12.06
CA TYR A 470 14.24 19.58 12.63
C TYR A 470 13.64 18.20 12.39
N VAL A 471 13.13 17.55 13.44
CA VAL A 471 12.73 16.14 13.36
C VAL A 471 11.21 16.01 13.39
N PHE A 472 10.64 15.53 12.29
CA PHE A 472 9.22 15.22 12.19
C PHE A 472 8.97 13.81 12.70
N VAL A 473 7.99 13.65 13.59
CA VAL A 473 7.66 12.36 14.22
C VAL A 473 6.17 12.10 14.07
N LEU A 474 5.84 11.00 13.38
CA LEU A 474 4.46 10.53 13.21
C LEU A 474 4.27 9.16 13.87
N PRO A 475 3.72 9.11 15.09
CA PRO A 475 3.33 7.85 15.71
C PRO A 475 2.18 7.19 14.93
N ILE A 476 2.25 5.86 14.77
CA ILE A 476 1.29 5.09 13.97
C ILE A 476 0.27 4.41 14.88
N TYR A 477 -1.01 4.75 14.67
CA TYR A 477 -2.13 4.16 15.41
C TYR A 477 -3.04 3.37 14.46
N LEU A 478 -3.41 2.12 14.82
CA LEU A 478 -4.37 1.33 14.04
C LEU A 478 -5.76 1.97 14.06
N ASN A 479 -6.07 2.79 15.08
CA ASN A 479 -7.25 3.62 15.13
C ASN A 479 -7.35 4.59 13.93
N ASP A 480 -6.23 5.15 13.47
CA ASP A 480 -6.19 6.00 12.27
C ASP A 480 -6.21 5.17 10.98
N LEU A 481 -5.45 4.06 10.96
CA LEU A 481 -5.35 3.15 9.81
C LEU A 481 -6.71 2.52 9.45
N PHE A 482 -7.45 2.02 10.44
CA PHE A 482 -8.76 1.40 10.26
C PHE A 482 -9.93 2.36 10.53
N SER A 483 -9.66 3.68 10.58
CA SER A 483 -10.71 4.67 10.64
C SER A 483 -11.62 4.57 9.42
N SER A 484 -12.93 4.51 9.67
CA SER A 484 -13.97 4.45 8.64
C SER A 484 -14.73 5.76 8.48
N ASN A 485 -14.20 6.86 9.03
CA ASN A 485 -14.87 8.16 9.14
C ASN A 485 -15.43 8.70 7.81
N ASP A 486 -14.73 8.46 6.69
CA ASP A 486 -15.16 8.88 5.34
C ASP A 486 -16.42 8.15 4.85
N MET A 487 -16.73 7.00 5.44
CA MET A 487 -17.87 6.15 5.15
C MET A 487 -18.92 6.14 6.26
N GLN A 488 -18.86 7.11 7.18
CA GLN A 488 -19.86 7.35 8.22
C GLN A 488 -20.78 8.54 7.85
N ILE A 489 -21.81 8.77 8.66
CA ILE A 489 -22.79 9.84 8.44
C ILE A 489 -22.18 11.16 8.92
N ASN A 490 -22.04 12.11 7.99
CA ASN A 490 -21.49 13.44 8.27
C ASN A 490 -22.56 14.51 7.99
N MET A 491 -22.66 15.55 8.82
CA MET A 491 -23.51 16.70 8.54
C MET A 491 -22.94 17.50 7.36
N GLN A 492 -23.80 17.94 6.46
CA GLN A 492 -23.42 18.85 5.41
C GLN A 492 -23.21 20.24 6.04
N SER A 493 -21.98 20.74 6.04
CA SER A 493 -21.71 22.12 6.45
C SER A 493 -22.50 23.06 5.55
N SER A 494 -23.39 23.86 6.13
CA SER A 494 -24.01 24.99 5.45
C SER A 494 -22.90 25.99 5.14
N SER A 495 -22.60 26.19 3.86
CA SER A 495 -21.66 27.22 3.43
C SER A 495 -22.15 28.60 3.92
N ASN A 496 -21.34 29.26 4.75
CA ASN A 496 -21.41 30.65 5.21
C ASN A 496 -22.75 31.18 5.77
N GLY A 497 -22.78 31.34 7.10
CA GLY A 497 -23.71 32.22 7.80
C GLY A 497 -23.38 32.24 9.28
N GLY A 498 -22.59 33.23 9.72
CA GLY A 498 -22.27 33.44 11.13
C GLY A 498 -23.53 33.63 11.97
N GLY A 499 -23.62 32.90 13.07
CA GLY A 499 -24.75 32.96 13.98
C GLY A 499 -24.51 32.06 15.19
N SER A 500 -23.87 32.63 16.20
CA SER A 500 -23.79 32.06 17.55
C SER A 500 -25.20 31.87 18.12
N ASN A 501 -25.39 30.77 18.86
CA ASN A 501 -26.55 30.40 19.68
C ASN A 501 -27.79 29.84 18.95
N GLY A 502 -27.88 28.51 18.88
CA GLY A 502 -29.12 27.78 18.64
C GLY A 502 -28.99 26.33 19.09
N GLY A 503 -29.78 25.91 20.08
CA GLY A 503 -29.78 24.56 20.64
C GLY A 503 -30.19 23.45 19.65
N PRO A 504 -29.97 22.18 20.01
CA PRO A 504 -30.17 21.05 19.11
C PRO A 504 -31.66 20.73 18.95
N GLY A 505 -32.21 21.02 17.77
CA GLY A 505 -33.46 20.45 17.31
C GLY A 505 -34.46 21.46 16.76
N ALA A 506 -34.49 21.61 15.42
CA ALA A 506 -35.71 21.83 14.63
C ALA A 506 -35.33 21.85 13.14
N ASN A 507 -35.89 20.91 12.37
CA ASN A 507 -36.08 20.93 10.90
C ASN A 507 -35.01 21.64 10.03
N GLY A 508 -34.04 20.89 9.52
CA GLY A 508 -33.22 21.35 8.38
C GLY A 508 -31.81 20.78 8.24
N GLN A 509 -31.31 20.03 9.23
CA GLN A 509 -29.96 19.47 9.16
C GLN A 509 -29.89 18.36 8.11
N LYS A 510 -29.20 18.63 7.00
CA LYS A 510 -28.93 17.66 5.95
C LYS A 510 -27.68 16.86 6.32
N PHE A 511 -27.81 15.54 6.29
CA PHE A 511 -26.71 14.62 6.50
C PHE A 511 -26.27 14.04 5.16
N GLN A 512 -25.06 13.51 5.10
CA GLN A 512 -24.50 12.84 3.95
C GLN A 512 -23.84 11.54 4.37
N LEU A 513 -23.99 10.53 3.54
CA LEU A 513 -23.26 9.28 3.62
C LEU A 513 -22.62 9.00 2.26
N ASN A 514 -21.31 8.82 2.23
CA ASN A 514 -20.65 8.37 1.02
C ASN A 514 -21.01 6.90 0.78
N VAL A 515 -21.24 6.52 -0.48
CA VAL A 515 -21.58 5.15 -0.87
C VAL A 515 -20.94 4.79 -2.20
N LEU A 516 -20.53 3.53 -2.34
CA LEU A 516 -20.15 2.95 -3.62
C LEU A 516 -21.41 2.58 -4.41
N GLN A 517 -21.37 2.71 -5.72
CA GLN A 517 -22.50 2.32 -6.56
C GLN A 517 -22.74 0.81 -6.51
N ASN A 518 -24.02 0.43 -6.63
CA ASN A 518 -24.46 -0.96 -6.62
C ASN A 518 -23.87 -1.75 -5.43
N THR A 519 -23.72 -1.10 -4.27
CA THR A 519 -23.13 -1.70 -3.09
C THR A 519 -24.08 -1.56 -1.91
N TRP A 520 -24.46 -2.68 -1.32
CA TRP A 520 -25.29 -2.73 -0.12
C TRP A 520 -24.47 -2.37 1.11
N ILE A 521 -25.00 -1.44 1.90
CA ILE A 521 -24.39 -0.96 3.13
C ILE A 521 -25.41 -1.10 4.27
N ASN A 522 -24.96 -1.63 5.42
CA ASN A 522 -25.78 -1.66 6.63
C ASN A 522 -25.84 -0.26 7.25
N LEU A 523 -26.92 0.49 6.98
CA LEU A 523 -27.11 1.84 7.49
C LEU A 523 -27.23 1.84 9.02
N SER A 524 -27.73 0.76 9.60
CA SER A 524 -27.89 0.62 11.05
C SER A 524 -26.56 0.38 11.81
N ASP A 525 -25.44 0.24 11.10
CA ASP A 525 -24.08 0.24 11.67
C ASP A 525 -23.33 1.57 11.40
N LYS A 526 -24.00 2.52 10.74
CA LYS A 526 -23.44 3.85 10.47
C LYS A 526 -23.80 4.81 11.59
N TYR A 527 -22.87 5.70 11.92
CA TYR A 527 -22.97 6.65 13.02
C TYR A 527 -22.49 8.03 12.60
N SER A 528 -22.64 9.02 13.48
CA SER A 528 -22.16 10.40 13.26
C SER A 528 -21.02 10.74 14.20
N LEU A 529 -20.06 11.53 13.72
CA LEU A 529 -18.83 11.88 14.44
C LEU A 529 -18.89 13.20 15.19
N GLU A 530 -19.99 13.94 15.05
CA GLU A 530 -20.08 15.32 15.56
C GLU A 530 -20.30 15.38 17.07
N GLN A 531 -20.86 14.31 17.64
CA GLN A 531 -21.25 14.30 19.04
C GLN A 531 -21.10 12.91 19.61
N ARG A 532 -20.72 12.88 20.89
CA ARG A 532 -20.78 11.67 21.70
C ARG A 532 -22.22 11.16 21.74
N TYR A 533 -22.38 9.86 21.69
CA TYR A 533 -23.70 9.27 21.59
C TYR A 533 -24.37 9.13 22.96
N PHE A 534 -25.48 9.86 23.16
CA PHE A 534 -26.17 9.94 24.46
C PHE A 534 -27.40 9.01 24.59
N LYS A 535 -28.04 8.58 23.49
CA LYS A 535 -29.26 7.73 23.53
C LYS A 535 -29.22 6.63 22.47
N ASN A 536 -29.43 5.36 22.86
CA ASN A 536 -29.60 4.21 21.94
C ASN A 536 -30.86 4.36 21.10
N LEU A 537 -30.71 5.02 19.95
CA LEU A 537 -31.70 5.18 18.90
C LEU A 537 -31.46 4.15 17.79
N GLU A 538 -32.46 3.31 17.55
CA GLU A 538 -32.48 2.37 16.43
C GLU A 538 -33.26 2.98 15.26
N ILE A 539 -32.99 2.50 14.04
CA ILE A 539 -33.73 2.95 12.86
C ILE A 539 -35.09 2.25 12.84
N LYS A 540 -36.17 3.02 12.95
CA LYS A 540 -37.54 2.53 12.88
C LYS A 540 -37.98 2.28 11.43
N ASP A 541 -37.68 3.24 10.54
CA ASP A 541 -38.13 3.22 9.14
C ASP A 541 -37.20 4.01 8.21
N ILE A 542 -37.14 3.60 6.94
CA ILE A 542 -36.47 4.33 5.86
C ILE A 542 -37.41 4.45 4.67
N THR A 543 -37.68 5.69 4.25
CA THR A 543 -38.47 5.98 3.05
C THR A 543 -37.63 6.70 2.01
N ASN A 544 -37.96 6.52 0.73
CA ASN A 544 -37.35 7.25 -0.37
C ASN A 544 -38.40 7.58 -1.44
N ASN A 545 -38.23 8.71 -2.11
CA ASN A 545 -39.10 9.15 -3.23
C ASN A 545 -38.34 9.06 -4.57
N ASN A 546 -37.36 8.16 -4.68
CA ASN A 546 -36.33 8.23 -5.72
C ASN A 546 -36.60 7.35 -6.95
N ASN A 547 -37.87 7.06 -7.30
CA ASN A 547 -38.26 6.26 -8.48
C ASN A 547 -37.43 4.96 -8.67
N GLY A 548 -37.04 4.28 -7.57
CA GLY A 548 -36.28 3.03 -7.62
C GLY A 548 -34.76 3.15 -7.79
N ASP A 549 -34.20 4.37 -7.72
CA ASP A 549 -32.75 4.64 -7.79
C ASP A 549 -32.01 4.24 -6.50
N VAL A 550 -32.72 4.25 -5.38
CA VAL A 550 -32.22 3.75 -4.09
C VAL A 550 -33.00 2.50 -3.72
N LEU A 551 -32.27 1.43 -3.46
CA LEU A 551 -32.82 0.18 -2.95
C LEU A 551 -32.72 0.17 -1.42
N ILE A 552 -33.74 -0.37 -0.77
CA ILE A 552 -33.82 -0.50 0.68
C ILE A 552 -34.20 -1.95 1.00
N ALA A 553 -33.53 -2.55 1.99
CA ALA A 553 -33.85 -3.86 2.52
C ALA A 553 -33.79 -3.84 4.06
N LYS A 554 -34.51 -4.75 4.71
CA LYS A 554 -34.56 -4.86 6.17
C LYS A 554 -34.46 -6.33 6.60
N LYS A 555 -33.63 -6.62 7.61
CA LYS A 555 -33.52 -7.93 8.26
C LYS A 555 -33.15 -7.77 9.72
N ASP A 556 -33.83 -8.51 10.60
CA ASP A 556 -33.53 -8.60 12.03
C ASP A 556 -33.30 -7.23 12.70
N GLY A 557 -34.12 -6.24 12.33
CA GLY A 557 -34.05 -4.86 12.85
C GLY A 557 -32.95 -3.98 12.25
N LYS A 558 -32.15 -4.47 11.30
CA LYS A 558 -31.14 -3.70 10.57
C LYS A 558 -31.63 -3.32 9.18
N TRP A 559 -31.23 -2.13 8.75
CA TRP A 559 -31.60 -1.54 7.48
C TRP A 559 -30.41 -1.44 6.54
N TYR A 560 -30.62 -1.88 5.31
CA TYR A 560 -29.64 -1.84 4.24
C TYR A 560 -30.09 -0.88 3.16
N VAL A 561 -29.13 -0.15 2.61
CA VAL A 561 -29.36 0.75 1.48
C VAL A 561 -28.33 0.52 0.38
N SER A 562 -28.73 0.69 -0.87
CA SER A 562 -27.83 0.69 -2.03
C SER A 562 -28.26 1.76 -3.02
N LEU A 563 -27.29 2.53 -3.52
CA LEU A 563 -27.49 3.50 -4.59
C LEU A 563 -27.19 2.83 -5.95
N LYS A 564 -28.17 2.78 -6.85
CA LYS A 564 -27.96 2.29 -8.24
C LYS A 564 -27.09 3.25 -9.04
N ASN A 565 -26.67 2.85 -10.24
CA ASN A 565 -25.80 3.62 -11.13
C ASN A 565 -26.40 4.96 -11.66
N LYS A 566 -26.67 5.91 -10.76
CA LYS A 566 -27.13 7.28 -11.02
C LYS A 566 -26.46 8.26 -10.04
N GLY A 567 -26.77 9.55 -10.16
CA GLY A 567 -26.27 10.62 -9.28
C GLY A 567 -26.77 10.50 -7.83
N ASN A 568 -26.33 11.43 -6.97
CA ASN A 568 -26.67 11.45 -5.55
C ASN A 568 -28.19 11.45 -5.30
N LYS A 569 -28.62 10.81 -4.21
CA LYS A 569 -30.05 10.68 -3.85
C LYS A 569 -30.26 10.83 -2.35
N GLU A 570 -31.42 11.32 -1.94
CA GLU A 570 -31.76 11.50 -0.52
C GLU A 570 -32.68 10.39 0.00
N ILE A 571 -32.47 9.96 1.24
CA ILE A 571 -33.36 9.06 1.97
C ILE A 571 -33.83 9.73 3.26
N ASN A 572 -35.04 9.41 3.69
CA ASN A 572 -35.59 9.85 4.97
C ASN A 572 -35.49 8.71 5.97
N VAL A 573 -34.74 8.91 7.06
CA VAL A 573 -34.56 7.94 8.13
C VAL A 573 -35.34 8.39 9.35
N THR A 574 -36.24 7.54 9.84
CA THR A 574 -37.00 7.75 11.08
C THR A 574 -36.44 6.85 12.17
N TYR A 575 -36.08 7.42 13.31
CA TYR A 575 -35.56 6.68 14.47
C TYR A 575 -36.67 6.28 15.44
N THR A 576 -36.37 5.40 16.40
CA THR A 576 -37.33 4.88 17.39
C THR A 576 -37.95 5.95 18.29
N ASP A 577 -37.26 7.06 18.53
CA ASP A 577 -37.78 8.22 19.28
C ASP A 577 -38.65 9.16 18.44
N GLY A 578 -38.90 8.83 17.17
CA GLY A 578 -39.68 9.64 16.23
C GLY A 578 -38.88 10.74 15.54
N SER A 579 -37.60 10.94 15.89
CA SER A 579 -36.74 11.89 15.18
C SER A 579 -36.51 11.46 13.74
N LYS A 580 -36.38 12.44 12.83
CA LYS A 580 -36.19 12.21 11.40
C LYS A 580 -34.90 12.88 10.92
N LYS A 581 -34.15 12.18 10.06
CA LYS A 581 -32.96 12.70 9.39
C LYS A 581 -33.07 12.48 7.89
N ILE A 582 -32.69 13.50 7.12
CA ILE A 582 -32.53 13.38 5.67
C ILE A 582 -31.05 13.09 5.41
N ILE A 583 -30.76 11.95 4.78
CA ILE A 583 -29.39 11.53 4.43
C ILE A 583 -29.24 11.53 2.92
N SER A 584 -28.33 12.35 2.40
CA SER A 584 -27.88 12.33 1.02
C SER A 584 -26.85 11.21 0.83
N LEU A 585 -27.21 10.19 0.05
CA LEU A 585 -26.31 9.15 -0.42
C LEU A 585 -25.45 9.73 -1.55
N LYS A 586 -24.20 10.05 -1.24
CA LYS A 586 -23.24 10.61 -2.19
C LYS A 586 -22.44 9.50 -2.84
N LYS A 587 -22.50 9.41 -4.16
CA LYS A 587 -21.64 8.50 -4.92
C LYS A 587 -20.18 8.87 -4.71
N ILE A 588 -19.36 7.89 -4.38
CA ILE A 588 -17.91 7.98 -4.49
C ILE A 588 -17.35 6.89 -5.42
N GLU A 589 -16.17 7.12 -5.96
CA GLU A 589 -15.40 6.12 -6.69
C GLU A 589 -14.46 5.40 -5.74
N GLU A 590 -14.15 4.12 -6.00
CA GLU A 590 -13.26 3.30 -5.14
C GLU A 590 -11.91 3.98 -4.90
N LYS A 591 -11.33 4.61 -5.92
CA LYS A 591 -10.04 5.32 -5.81
C LYS A 591 -10.04 6.50 -4.83
N ASN A 592 -11.22 7.06 -4.54
CA ASN A 592 -11.39 8.21 -3.64
C ASN A 592 -11.77 7.80 -2.21
N LYS A 593 -11.99 6.51 -1.98
CA LYS A 593 -12.29 5.94 -0.66
C LYS A 593 -11.03 5.97 0.21
N LYS A 594 -11.22 6.23 1.51
CA LYS A 594 -10.15 6.28 2.51
C LYS A 594 -10.24 5.17 3.54
N SER A 595 -11.40 4.55 3.72
CA SER A 595 -11.59 3.44 4.66
C SER A 595 -11.06 2.11 4.11
N LEU A 596 -10.46 1.30 4.98
CA LEU A 596 -10.26 -0.12 4.75
C LEU A 596 -11.55 -0.86 5.13
N ASP A 597 -12.06 -1.70 4.23
CA ASP A 597 -13.25 -2.52 4.48
C ASP A 597 -13.23 -3.80 3.63
N PHE A 598 -14.23 -4.65 3.85
CA PHE A 598 -14.46 -5.84 3.03
C PHE A 598 -15.62 -5.58 2.07
N THR A 599 -15.31 -5.09 0.87
CA THR A 599 -16.29 -4.87 -0.20
C THR A 599 -16.12 -5.91 -1.31
N TYR A 600 -17.10 -6.81 -1.45
CA TYR A 600 -17.08 -7.90 -2.43
C TYR A 600 -18.44 -8.10 -3.09
N LYS A 601 -18.43 -8.76 -4.24
CA LYS A 601 -19.66 -9.18 -4.93
C LYS A 601 -20.47 -10.10 -4.03
N LEU A 602 -21.76 -9.82 -3.96
CA LEU A 602 -22.69 -10.58 -3.13
C LEU A 602 -23.04 -11.91 -3.84
N SER A 603 -23.11 -13.02 -3.08
CA SER A 603 -23.52 -14.29 -3.68
C SER A 603 -25.01 -14.32 -4.01
N GLU A 604 -25.37 -15.04 -5.08
CA GLU A 604 -26.75 -15.28 -5.50
C GLU A 604 -27.45 -16.41 -4.71
N SER A 605 -27.03 -16.65 -3.47
CA SER A 605 -27.64 -17.64 -2.60
C SER A 605 -29.14 -17.36 -2.39
N GLY A 606 -29.94 -18.41 -2.18
CA GLY A 606 -31.37 -18.26 -1.90
C GLY A 606 -31.64 -17.31 -0.72
N PHE A 607 -30.78 -17.37 0.28
CA PHE A 607 -30.77 -16.47 1.42
C PHE A 607 -30.58 -15.00 1.03
N ASN A 608 -29.54 -14.68 0.25
CA ASN A 608 -29.30 -13.30 -0.18
C ASN A 608 -30.42 -12.77 -1.10
N LYS A 609 -30.96 -13.63 -1.97
CA LYS A 609 -32.10 -13.28 -2.84
C LYS A 609 -33.34 -12.91 -2.03
N GLN A 610 -33.62 -13.63 -0.95
CA GLN A 610 -34.70 -13.31 -0.01
C GLN A 610 -34.45 -12.01 0.75
N LEU A 611 -33.21 -11.76 1.17
CA LEU A 611 -32.85 -10.56 1.93
C LEU A 611 -33.01 -9.28 1.11
N PHE A 612 -32.50 -9.28 -0.12
CA PHE A 612 -32.39 -8.06 -0.92
C PHE A 612 -33.45 -7.93 -2.03
N ASN A 613 -34.33 -8.92 -2.19
CA ASN A 613 -35.48 -8.92 -3.13
C ASN A 613 -35.15 -8.37 -4.53
N SER A 614 -33.93 -8.60 -5.02
CA SER A 614 -33.41 -8.01 -6.26
C SER A 614 -32.52 -8.98 -7.01
N ASN A 615 -32.34 -8.75 -8.31
CA ASN A 615 -31.31 -9.44 -9.08
C ASN A 615 -29.93 -8.97 -8.58
N LEU A 616 -29.23 -9.87 -7.88
CA LEU A 616 -27.98 -9.59 -7.18
C LEU A 616 -26.73 -9.65 -8.06
N LYS A 617 -26.86 -10.02 -9.34
CA LYS A 617 -25.74 -10.34 -10.24
C LYS A 617 -24.66 -9.25 -10.35
N ASN A 618 -25.03 -7.99 -10.09
CA ASN A 618 -24.14 -6.82 -10.18
C ASN A 618 -24.04 -6.03 -8.87
N PHE A 619 -24.43 -6.62 -7.73
CA PHE A 619 -24.36 -5.96 -6.44
C PHE A 619 -23.18 -6.46 -5.61
N ASN A 620 -22.52 -5.50 -4.96
CA ASN A 620 -21.56 -5.75 -3.91
C ASN A 620 -22.23 -5.58 -2.53
N ILE A 621 -21.54 -6.01 -1.49
CA ILE A 621 -21.84 -5.69 -0.10
C ILE A 621 -20.55 -5.27 0.59
N THR A 622 -20.66 -4.30 1.50
CA THR A 622 -19.53 -3.80 2.29
C THR A 622 -19.71 -4.15 3.76
N TYR A 623 -18.65 -4.68 4.38
CA TYR A 623 -18.57 -4.89 5.82
C TYR A 623 -17.45 -4.03 6.43
N ASP A 624 -17.80 -3.19 7.40
CA ASP A 624 -16.82 -2.39 8.15
C ASP A 624 -15.93 -3.28 9.03
N ILE A 625 -14.63 -2.97 9.06
CA ILE A 625 -13.68 -3.58 9.99
C ILE A 625 -13.82 -2.90 11.36
N ASN A 626 -14.12 -3.68 12.39
CA ASN A 626 -14.25 -3.13 13.73
C ASN A 626 -12.93 -3.27 14.50
N LEU A 627 -12.52 -2.20 15.18
CA LEU A 627 -11.32 -2.23 16.01
C LEU A 627 -11.42 -3.27 17.14
N LYS A 628 -12.58 -3.38 17.76
CA LYS A 628 -12.87 -4.38 18.79
C LYS A 628 -14.29 -4.91 18.63
N ASN A 629 -14.64 -5.91 19.42
CA ASN A 629 -15.99 -6.44 19.46
C ASN A 629 -16.92 -5.46 20.18
N TYR A 630 -17.51 -4.52 19.46
CA TYR A 630 -18.49 -3.59 20.02
C TYR A 630 -19.83 -4.28 20.27
N ASP A 631 -20.37 -4.16 21.48
CA ASP A 631 -21.67 -4.73 21.84
C ASP A 631 -22.83 -3.99 21.16
N ASN A 632 -22.64 -2.71 20.86
CA ASN A 632 -23.64 -1.85 20.24
C ASN A 632 -22.98 -0.72 19.44
N ILE A 633 -23.80 -0.03 18.63
CA ILE A 633 -23.34 1.09 17.78
C ILE A 633 -22.91 2.32 18.60
N LYS A 634 -23.48 2.52 19.79
CA LYS A 634 -23.15 3.63 20.69
C LYS A 634 -21.68 3.59 21.10
N ASP A 635 -21.19 2.42 21.50
CA ASP A 635 -19.81 2.26 21.95
C ASP A 635 -18.83 2.50 20.79
N LYS A 636 -19.18 2.01 19.59
CA LYS A 636 -18.42 2.30 18.36
C LYS A 636 -18.36 3.79 18.05
N GLN A 637 -19.49 4.50 18.14
CA GLN A 637 -19.53 5.95 17.92
C GLN A 637 -18.75 6.72 18.98
N ASN A 638 -18.86 6.33 20.25
CA ASN A 638 -18.17 7.01 21.35
C ASN A 638 -16.66 6.89 21.21
N ASP A 639 -16.14 5.70 20.89
CA ASP A 639 -14.71 5.51 20.69
C ASP A 639 -14.20 6.30 19.48
N ALA A 640 -14.95 6.29 18.37
CA ALA A 640 -14.61 7.08 17.20
C ALA A 640 -14.65 8.59 17.48
N TYR A 641 -15.63 9.06 18.25
CA TYR A 641 -15.71 10.46 18.68
C TYR A 641 -14.52 10.84 19.56
N ILE A 642 -14.19 10.04 20.57
CA ILE A 642 -13.04 10.28 21.45
C ILE A 642 -11.76 10.34 20.62
N TRP A 643 -11.52 9.34 19.77
CA TRP A 643 -10.32 9.29 18.93
C TRP A 643 -10.21 10.50 17.99
N ASN A 644 -11.33 10.90 17.36
CA ASN A 644 -11.30 12.00 16.40
C ASN A 644 -10.98 13.37 17.04
N ASN A 645 -11.18 13.49 18.35
CA ASN A 645 -10.85 14.67 19.14
C ASN A 645 -9.57 14.50 19.97
N ASP A 646 -8.91 13.34 19.90
CA ASP A 646 -7.68 13.05 20.62
C ASP A 646 -6.47 13.71 19.92
N PRO A 647 -5.56 14.38 20.64
CA PRO A 647 -4.33 14.94 20.07
C PRO A 647 -3.43 13.92 19.35
N LYS A 648 -3.47 12.64 19.75
CA LYS A 648 -2.70 11.53 19.16
C LYS A 648 -3.12 11.19 17.73
N LYS A 649 -4.33 11.57 17.32
CA LYS A 649 -4.87 11.33 15.98
C LYS A 649 -4.02 12.02 14.91
N SER A 650 -3.72 11.30 13.84
CA SER A 650 -3.10 11.86 12.64
C SER A 650 -4.04 11.95 11.45
N ASN A 651 -4.26 13.17 10.93
CA ASN A 651 -4.91 13.31 9.64
C ASN A 651 -4.00 12.89 8.48
N ASP A 652 -2.66 12.91 8.65
CA ASP A 652 -1.74 12.41 7.62
C ASP A 652 -2.03 10.94 7.29
N ILE A 653 -2.45 10.14 8.28
CA ILE A 653 -2.86 8.74 8.08
C ILE A 653 -4.35 8.63 7.74
N GLN A 654 -5.25 9.31 8.45
CA GLN A 654 -6.70 9.16 8.20
C GLN A 654 -7.10 9.57 6.79
N ASP A 655 -6.44 10.59 6.22
CA ASP A 655 -6.73 11.11 4.89
C ASP A 655 -6.07 10.35 3.73
N LEU A 656 -5.21 9.37 4.03
CA LEU A 656 -4.70 8.45 3.00
C LEU A 656 -5.86 7.74 2.30
N SER A 657 -5.69 7.51 0.99
CA SER A 657 -6.60 6.62 0.25
C SER A 657 -6.53 5.20 0.82
N ALA A 658 -7.60 4.43 0.62
CA ALA A 658 -7.65 3.02 1.04
C ALA A 658 -6.47 2.22 0.49
N ALA A 659 -6.05 2.49 -0.76
CA ALA A 659 -4.87 1.88 -1.36
C ALA A 659 -3.58 2.23 -0.59
N LYS A 660 -3.33 3.51 -0.25
CA LYS A 660 -2.15 3.91 0.53
C LYS A 660 -2.20 3.38 1.97
N LYS A 661 -3.39 3.24 2.56
CA LYS A 661 -3.55 2.58 3.86
C LYS A 661 -3.25 1.09 3.77
N GLN A 662 -3.63 0.42 2.69
CA GLN A 662 -3.25 -0.97 2.47
C GLN A 662 -1.72 -1.12 2.32
N VAL A 663 -1.07 -0.22 1.59
CA VAL A 663 0.40 -0.18 1.48
C VAL A 663 1.05 0.00 2.86
N LEU A 664 0.53 0.89 3.71
CA LEU A 664 1.00 1.05 5.08
C LEU A 664 0.75 -0.22 5.90
N LEU A 665 -0.41 -0.86 5.80
CA LEU A 665 -0.70 -2.12 6.48
C LEU A 665 0.28 -3.21 6.07
N ASP A 666 0.48 -3.42 4.76
CA ASP A 666 1.42 -4.43 4.24
C ASP A 666 2.85 -4.16 4.76
N GLN A 667 3.25 -2.89 4.87
CA GLN A 667 4.55 -2.50 5.45
C GLN A 667 4.65 -2.82 6.96
N LEU A 668 3.60 -2.57 7.75
CA LEU A 668 3.56 -2.90 9.17
C LEU A 668 3.55 -4.41 9.39
N GLU A 669 2.85 -5.16 8.53
CA GLU A 669 2.86 -6.63 8.51
C GLU A 669 4.25 -7.15 8.15
N ALA A 670 4.93 -6.58 7.15
CA ALA A 670 6.31 -6.95 6.82
C ALA A 670 7.31 -6.63 7.94
N ILE A 671 7.17 -5.49 8.62
CA ILE A 671 7.97 -5.15 9.81
C ILE A 671 7.77 -6.19 10.91
N THR A 672 6.50 -6.55 11.19
CA THR A 672 6.14 -7.57 12.18
C THR A 672 6.65 -8.95 11.74
N ALA A 673 6.57 -9.26 10.45
CA ALA A 673 7.03 -10.50 9.86
C ALA A 673 8.55 -10.67 9.98
N LYS A 674 9.34 -9.61 10.16
CA LYS A 674 10.79 -9.74 10.43
C LYS A 674 11.11 -10.20 11.84
N ASN A 675 10.12 -10.24 12.74
CA ASN A 675 10.30 -10.83 14.05
C ASN A 675 10.59 -12.34 13.92
N PRO A 676 11.72 -12.85 14.47
CA PRO A 676 12.06 -14.27 14.38
C PRO A 676 10.97 -15.21 14.90
N ASP A 677 10.23 -14.81 15.94
CA ASP A 677 9.15 -15.63 16.49
C ASP A 677 8.00 -15.78 15.49
N VAL A 678 7.67 -14.71 14.77
CA VAL A 678 6.64 -14.73 13.73
C VAL A 678 7.08 -15.56 12.54
N GLN A 679 8.34 -15.42 12.10
CA GLN A 679 8.89 -16.25 11.03
C GLN A 679 8.87 -17.73 11.38
N ASN A 680 9.26 -18.08 12.60
CA ASN A 680 9.28 -19.46 13.06
C ASN A 680 7.85 -20.02 13.15
N ALA A 681 6.89 -19.24 13.67
CA ALA A 681 5.49 -19.63 13.71
C ALA A 681 4.91 -19.82 12.30
N ALA A 682 5.14 -18.86 11.39
CA ALA A 682 4.69 -18.94 10.00
C ALA A 682 5.27 -20.17 9.29
N LYS A 683 6.57 -20.41 9.41
CA LYS A 683 7.21 -21.62 8.84
C LYS A 683 6.61 -22.88 9.44
N THR A 684 6.49 -22.96 10.76
CA THR A 684 5.96 -24.16 11.43
C THR A 684 4.53 -24.45 11.02
N GLU A 685 3.64 -23.46 11.10
CA GLU A 685 2.21 -23.64 10.84
C GLU A 685 1.89 -23.78 9.36
N LEU A 686 2.42 -22.90 8.51
CA LEU A 686 2.10 -22.91 7.09
C LEU A 686 2.77 -24.07 6.38
N TYR A 687 4.04 -24.40 6.66
CA TYR A 687 4.67 -25.54 6.00
C TYR A 687 3.97 -26.84 6.40
N SER A 688 3.60 -26.99 7.68
CA SER A 688 2.82 -28.15 8.11
C SER A 688 1.45 -28.22 7.42
N ALA A 689 0.81 -27.09 7.13
CA ALA A 689 -0.48 -27.07 6.44
C ALA A 689 -0.39 -27.48 4.96
N TYR A 690 0.73 -27.19 4.29
CA TYR A 690 0.87 -27.37 2.84
C TYR A 690 1.87 -28.46 2.39
N LEU A 691 2.72 -28.99 3.28
CA LEU A 691 3.80 -29.93 2.93
C LEU A 691 3.65 -31.35 3.52
N TYR A 692 2.43 -31.82 3.83
CA TYR A 692 2.23 -33.19 4.33
C TYR A 692 2.83 -34.27 3.40
N THR A 693 3.42 -35.30 4.02
CA THR A 693 4.31 -36.34 3.44
C THR A 693 3.80 -37.12 2.23
N ASP A 694 2.49 -37.14 1.95
CA ASP A 694 1.92 -37.87 0.80
C ASP A 694 1.34 -36.96 -0.29
N GLY A 695 1.37 -35.64 -0.12
CA GLY A 695 0.44 -34.73 -0.81
C GLY A 695 1.03 -33.51 -1.50
N ILE A 696 2.34 -33.39 -1.68
CA ILE A 696 2.85 -32.37 -2.60
C ILE A 696 2.30 -32.77 -3.99
N TYR A 697 1.47 -31.93 -4.62
CA TYR A 697 1.14 -32.12 -6.03
C TYR A 697 2.40 -31.80 -6.84
N TYR A 698 3.31 -32.79 -6.88
CA TYR A 698 4.68 -32.72 -7.37
C TYR A 698 4.79 -32.16 -8.78
N LYS A 699 3.72 -32.33 -9.58
CA LYS A 699 3.62 -31.75 -10.92
C LYS A 699 3.47 -30.22 -10.88
N SER A 700 2.61 -29.66 -10.02
CA SER A 700 2.43 -28.21 -9.95
C SER A 700 3.65 -27.50 -9.39
N LEU A 701 4.33 -28.11 -8.40
CA LEU A 701 5.58 -27.56 -7.88
C LEU A 701 6.70 -27.66 -8.92
N PHE A 702 6.79 -28.77 -9.65
CA PHE A 702 7.75 -28.95 -10.75
C PHE A 702 7.50 -28.00 -11.93
N ASP A 703 6.26 -27.87 -12.39
CA ASP A 703 5.86 -26.97 -13.49
C ASP A 703 6.10 -25.49 -13.11
N GLU A 704 6.05 -25.16 -11.81
CA GLU A 704 6.42 -23.84 -11.32
C GLU A 704 7.94 -23.70 -11.22
N ILE A 705 8.67 -24.69 -10.68
CA ILE A 705 10.14 -24.69 -10.63
C ILE A 705 10.77 -24.53 -12.03
N SER A 706 10.21 -25.17 -13.06
CA SER A 706 10.76 -25.11 -14.41
C SER A 706 10.68 -23.70 -15.01
N LYS A 707 9.63 -22.91 -14.72
CA LYS A 707 9.45 -21.54 -15.25
C LYS A 707 10.48 -20.53 -14.74
N TYR A 708 10.98 -20.71 -13.52
CA TYR A 708 11.94 -19.78 -12.89
C TYR A 708 13.40 -20.09 -13.24
N ILE A 709 13.64 -21.25 -13.85
CA ILE A 709 14.97 -21.66 -14.31
C ILE A 709 15.03 -21.72 -15.84
N GLU A 710 13.89 -21.74 -16.54
CA GLU A 710 13.83 -21.24 -17.90
C GLU A 710 14.30 -19.77 -17.90
N SER A 711 15.31 -19.49 -18.71
CA SER A 711 15.99 -18.20 -18.82
C SER A 711 15.11 -17.12 -19.47
N GLU A 712 13.86 -16.97 -19.05
CA GLU A 712 13.05 -15.85 -19.49
C GLU A 712 13.52 -14.59 -18.77
N LYS A 713 13.75 -13.53 -19.55
CA LYS A 713 13.97 -12.19 -19.00
C LYS A 713 12.83 -11.89 -18.02
N PRO A 714 13.10 -11.39 -16.80
CA PRO A 714 12.06 -11.17 -15.81
C PRO A 714 11.04 -10.15 -16.33
N THR A 715 9.76 -10.40 -16.07
CA THR A 715 8.64 -9.55 -16.52
C THR A 715 7.80 -9.04 -15.38
N LEU A 716 7.00 -8.00 -15.64
CA LEU A 716 6.12 -7.37 -14.66
C LEU A 716 4.76 -8.08 -14.48
N ASP A 717 4.38 -8.96 -15.41
CA ASP A 717 3.11 -9.68 -15.43
C ASP A 717 3.07 -10.91 -14.51
#